data_AF-A0A7G8UL78-F1
#
_entry.id   AF-A0A7G8UL78-F1
#
_cell.length_a   1.000
_cell.length_b   1.000
_cell.length_c   1.000
_cell.angle_alpha   90.00
_cell.angle_beta   90.00
_cell.angle_gamma   90.00
#
_symmetry.space_group_name_H-M   'P 1'
#
loop_
_entity.id
_entity.type
_entity.pdbx_description
1 polymer ?
#
loop_
_entity_poly.entity_id
_entity_poly.type
_entity_poly.pdbx_seq_one_letter_code
_entity_poly.pdbx_strand_id
1 'polypeptide(L)'
;MNVLRKSGRRSKSWTTPLATVLLAAMLYVLPPTTADAAELAANPLVTGSLAPGAITVHDGTVTGGSHQSLRNNDQNYYVIQAGAAGAGYEVDYSFSATLGAEKSRLRSLLIPIDGKSSLAGVSRETLLWNFGTSNWDVVASSTTGITDSELLYSSNVPTAFAPYVSSSSEVRVRHTLTSAASFTASSDYINILYEYSDAANLLAASYDADTVRLAEGTVSANDASKLADRDGIAYSVSSAANKADWQTQFTLEQAADQIRTLVVEYDGNYSAEANTQWLSLWNYETGNWEVVYDTPARLEGSAARWAVSDAVAIGRYVSANNDIRVRLYNSGSGAFVRHSDYLNVTVYYEPTLGYKTFSPDAATVEFGTATGGNAASLAQRDLNKLVIASDASKRIAWTSEAGLTGVDKRKVTSLTVSMTMNSSTSATNPMYISLWNFDTGSWQVQKTMKTRTEEETIRFTVTDPLHLESYISDASEVRARVYNSAVSATPAYTRATDLLHFAVEYGDVTAFEFAMISDVHELVGHNNFLSVIDDLNTVVQPAFIVNTGDVTDHGVPAEFDQYAIDRALIEFPLYEVPGNHDVRWWNSNGKKDYEQKVGPLYQSFDYGGVHFVLLDSTVTLENDGKLSPKLLNWVASDLANVSQDTPIIFFAHHPFEILRNVTAKQELLDRFRNYNIVAYLSGHMHRWDESVENGVPWVFIGQLKEYQEYIRVKITPNKFYITRRDAATGNETAYLEGDMRNKRKPSWEITTASALSNGDVNVAVQMNDLPDGIVSVQANIDNYGGWTTLNRLGSTQTWTGTIDISSYSPEIPYGKHFVAVRMTDLNDEVWKTYKEYEWSGGVVATKWTYKTGGMIQAPPTYHEGRVYAGSEDGKVYAINDSDGSLAWSYQTGGDILSSPAVYERAAPQSDLILIGSHDKKLYALNADTGVPEWTYATGGSVISNPLVEGGIVYFGAGDLYIYALDADNGTLMWRYLTEGLLRQTPILVGGKLYANVRDKHVWYALNASDGSLYWRGNANTDDSLFVIADVEPLYAGGQLWVINPMPGKISRLNPATGAVTWSDSTGKSFSSRGGATDGTNVFYATHHGRILYAFDAATGTVDWIKDLRAGATDSDLQQYSVNSGLVYADGILFQVAERGRVIGMDPANGNILFKYDGSPFCR
;
A
#
# COMPACT_ATOMS: atom_id res chain seq x y z
N MET A 1 28.37 -39.38 2.29
CA MET A 1 29.53 -40.28 2.05
C MET A 1 29.45 -40.89 0.66
N ASN A 2 30.41 -40.54 -0.20
CA ASN A 2 31.03 -41.33 -1.27
C ASN A 2 30.22 -42.12 -2.34
N VAL A 3 30.15 -41.52 -3.55
CA VAL A 3 30.98 -41.89 -4.75
C VAL A 3 30.45 -42.92 -5.80
N LEU A 4 30.49 -42.45 -7.08
CA LEU A 4 30.54 -43.10 -8.44
C LEU A 4 29.22 -43.46 -9.14
N ARG A 5 28.80 -42.86 -10.27
CA ARG A 5 29.36 -42.59 -11.65
C ARG A 5 29.11 -43.71 -12.71
N LYS A 6 28.34 -43.29 -13.74
CA LYS A 6 28.58 -43.37 -15.20
C LYS A 6 28.19 -44.62 -16.04
N SER A 7 27.14 -44.40 -16.85
CA SER A 7 27.07 -44.38 -18.34
C SER A 7 27.21 -45.65 -19.20
N GLY A 8 26.29 -45.82 -20.16
CA GLY A 8 26.46 -46.60 -21.39
C GLY A 8 25.29 -46.42 -22.39
N ARG A 9 25.58 -46.00 -23.63
CA ARG A 9 24.66 -45.54 -24.70
C ARG A 9 24.39 -46.62 -25.79
N ARG A 10 23.15 -46.60 -26.33
CA ARG A 10 22.70 -46.73 -27.76
C ARG A 10 22.89 -48.05 -28.58
N SER A 11 21.82 -48.66 -29.11
CA SER A 11 21.15 -48.36 -30.42
C SER A 11 20.39 -49.54 -31.09
N LYS A 12 19.40 -49.20 -31.96
CA LYS A 12 18.81 -49.91 -33.16
C LYS A 12 17.61 -50.89 -33.06
N SER A 13 16.36 -50.38 -33.16
CA SER A 13 15.47 -50.17 -34.34
C SER A 13 14.95 -51.29 -35.32
N TRP A 14 13.60 -51.30 -35.54
CA TRP A 14 12.70 -51.72 -36.69
C TRP A 14 12.38 -53.24 -36.88
N THR A 15 11.16 -53.81 -37.12
CA THR A 15 9.79 -53.39 -37.61
C THR A 15 8.67 -54.46 -37.31
N THR A 16 7.46 -53.98 -36.90
CA THR A 16 6.01 -54.38 -36.92
C THR A 16 5.44 -55.73 -37.51
N PRO A 17 4.13 -56.13 -37.31
CA PRO A 17 3.01 -55.57 -36.51
C PRO A 17 2.15 -56.60 -35.71
N LEU A 18 1.88 -56.37 -34.43
CA LEU A 18 0.73 -56.93 -33.70
C LEU A 18 0.66 -56.25 -32.33
N ALA A 19 -0.51 -55.69 -32.04
CA ALA A 19 -0.92 -55.10 -30.76
C ALA A 19 -0.08 -53.92 -30.20
N THR A 20 -0.82 -52.86 -29.88
CA THR A 20 -0.54 -51.81 -28.87
C THR A 20 0.39 -50.62 -29.22
N VAL A 21 -0.28 -49.46 -29.32
CA VAL A 21 0.09 -48.07 -28.91
C VAL A 21 1.06 -47.25 -29.78
N LEU A 22 0.50 -46.30 -30.56
CA LEU A 22 0.69 -44.85 -30.37
C LEU A 22 -0.10 -44.02 -31.40
N LEU A 23 -1.08 -43.22 -30.94
CA LEU A 23 -1.15 -41.76 -31.15
C LEU A 23 -2.35 -41.17 -30.38
N ALA A 24 -2.07 -40.23 -29.48
CA ALA A 24 -2.83 -38.98 -29.23
C ALA A 24 -2.74 -38.51 -27.76
N ALA A 25 -2.49 -37.20 -27.61
CA ALA A 25 -3.05 -36.31 -26.61
C ALA A 25 -2.68 -36.49 -25.11
N MET A 26 -2.28 -35.35 -24.54
CA MET A 26 -2.51 -34.91 -23.17
C MET A 26 -3.67 -35.63 -22.48
N LEU A 27 -3.41 -36.31 -21.36
CA LEU A 27 -4.37 -36.54 -20.28
C LEU A 27 -3.64 -37.13 -19.06
N TYR A 28 -3.73 -36.38 -17.97
CA TYR A 28 -3.63 -36.71 -16.55
C TYR A 28 -3.33 -38.16 -16.13
N VAL A 29 -2.28 -38.31 -15.31
CA VAL A 29 -2.09 -39.48 -14.45
C VAL A 29 -3.11 -39.39 -13.30
N LEU A 30 -4.04 -40.35 -13.28
CA LEU A 30 -4.95 -40.60 -12.16
C LEU A 30 -4.19 -41.15 -10.94
N PRO A 31 -4.54 -40.75 -9.70
CA PRO A 31 -4.08 -41.39 -8.47
C PRO A 31 -4.72 -42.78 -8.29
N PRO A 32 -4.27 -43.60 -7.31
CA PRO A 32 -4.83 -44.93 -7.09
C PRO A 32 -6.31 -44.83 -6.72
N THR A 33 -7.13 -45.64 -7.36
CA THR A 33 -8.52 -45.89 -6.98
C THR A 33 -8.56 -46.54 -5.59
N THR A 34 -8.81 -45.75 -4.56
CA THR A 34 -9.47 -46.22 -3.33
C THR A 34 -10.96 -45.96 -3.49
N ALA A 35 -11.74 -47.00 -3.27
CA ALA A 35 -13.16 -47.09 -3.51
C ALA A 35 -13.97 -45.93 -2.92
N ASP A 36 -15.09 -45.62 -3.59
CA ASP A 36 -16.21 -44.81 -3.11
C ASP A 36 -16.56 -45.15 -1.66
N ALA A 37 -16.02 -44.38 -0.72
CA ALA A 37 -16.63 -44.17 0.58
C ALA A 37 -17.45 -42.89 0.42
N ALA A 38 -18.78 -43.01 0.59
CA ALA A 38 -19.69 -41.88 0.46
C ALA A 38 -19.16 -40.66 1.24
N GLU A 39 -18.89 -39.57 0.52
CA GLU A 39 -18.52 -38.27 1.08
C GLU A 39 -19.64 -37.79 2.02
N LEU A 40 -19.45 -38.01 3.32
CA LEU A 40 -19.83 -37.04 4.32
C LEU A 40 -18.52 -36.54 4.91
N ALA A 41 -17.84 -35.67 4.16
CA ALA A 41 -16.73 -34.90 4.68
C ALA A 41 -17.21 -34.15 5.93
N ALA A 42 -16.33 -34.06 6.93
CA ALA A 42 -16.54 -33.33 8.17
C ALA A 42 -16.75 -31.83 7.89
N ASN A 43 -17.95 -31.46 7.45
CA ASN A 43 -18.28 -30.08 7.15
C ASN A 43 -18.66 -29.34 8.45
N PRO A 44 -18.26 -28.07 8.60
CA PRO A 44 -18.60 -27.30 9.79
C PRO A 44 -20.11 -27.15 9.93
N LEU A 45 -20.57 -27.03 11.17
CA LEU A 45 -21.94 -26.60 11.47
C LEU A 45 -22.07 -25.13 11.09
N VAL A 46 -22.99 -24.84 10.17
CA VAL A 46 -23.28 -23.47 9.73
C VAL A 46 -24.49 -22.95 10.48
N THR A 47 -24.43 -21.69 10.93
CA THR A 47 -25.59 -20.99 11.47
C THR A 47 -26.35 -20.29 10.35
N GLY A 48 -27.67 -20.50 10.27
CA GLY A 48 -28.59 -19.69 9.48
C GLY A 48 -29.48 -18.83 10.37
N SER A 49 -29.91 -17.69 9.85
CA SER A 49 -30.78 -16.72 10.54
C SER A 49 -31.86 -16.21 9.59
N LEU A 50 -33.11 -16.18 10.05
CA LEU A 50 -34.26 -15.73 9.28
C LEU A 50 -35.21 -14.91 10.17
N ALA A 51 -35.32 -13.62 9.86
CA ALA A 51 -36.40 -12.79 10.38
C ALA A 51 -37.74 -13.15 9.68
N PRO A 52 -38.89 -12.95 10.35
CA PRO A 52 -40.20 -13.23 9.75
C PRO A 52 -40.44 -12.35 8.51
N GLY A 53 -41.00 -12.97 7.46
CA GLY A 53 -41.50 -12.27 6.28
C GLY A 53 -42.87 -11.64 6.52
N ALA A 54 -43.82 -11.89 5.63
CA ALA A 54 -45.19 -11.41 5.80
C ALA A 54 -45.87 -12.07 7.02
N ILE A 55 -46.45 -11.24 7.89
CA ILE A 55 -47.21 -11.69 9.06
C ILE A 55 -48.70 -11.70 8.75
N THR A 56 -49.36 -12.81 9.08
CA THR A 56 -50.81 -12.94 9.06
C THR A 56 -51.34 -12.78 10.48
N VAL A 57 -52.10 -11.73 10.74
CA VAL A 57 -52.81 -11.53 12.01
C VAL A 57 -54.19 -12.18 11.90
N HIS A 58 -54.49 -13.12 12.78
CA HIS A 58 -55.77 -13.85 12.85
C HIS A 58 -56.74 -13.20 13.84
N ASP A 59 -56.23 -12.70 14.96
CA ASP A 59 -56.99 -11.93 15.95
C ASP A 59 -56.20 -10.70 16.42
N GLY A 60 -56.91 -9.60 16.63
CA GLY A 60 -56.37 -8.26 16.86
C GLY A 60 -56.24 -7.39 15.60
N THR A 61 -55.75 -6.16 15.79
CA THR A 61 -55.57 -5.17 14.72
C THR A 61 -54.21 -4.50 14.85
N VAL A 62 -53.43 -4.47 13.77
CA VAL A 62 -52.14 -3.77 13.74
C VAL A 62 -52.37 -2.26 13.90
N THR A 63 -51.74 -1.65 14.90
CA THR A 63 -51.90 -0.22 15.23
C THR A 63 -50.59 0.56 15.13
N GLY A 64 -49.44 -0.11 14.97
CA GLY A 64 -48.14 0.55 14.80
C GLY A 64 -47.06 -0.42 14.32
N GLY A 65 -46.02 0.13 13.70
CA GLY A 65 -44.89 -0.64 13.16
C GLY A 65 -45.22 -1.45 11.90
N SER A 66 -44.25 -2.24 11.44
CA SER A 66 -44.44 -3.20 10.34
C SER A 66 -43.69 -4.50 10.66
N HIS A 67 -43.84 -5.55 9.85
CA HIS A 67 -43.04 -6.78 10.05
C HIS A 67 -41.52 -6.54 9.97
N GLN A 68 -41.05 -5.45 9.34
CA GLN A 68 -39.63 -5.07 9.33
C GLN A 68 -39.12 -4.66 10.72
N SER A 69 -40.02 -4.20 11.58
CA SER A 69 -39.75 -3.86 12.98
C SER A 69 -39.36 -5.08 13.82
N LEU A 70 -39.44 -6.30 13.29
CA LEU A 70 -39.13 -7.54 14.01
C LEU A 70 -37.71 -8.07 13.76
N ARG A 71 -36.92 -7.36 12.94
CA ARG A 71 -35.59 -7.81 12.50
C ARG A 71 -34.51 -7.62 13.56
N ASN A 72 -34.66 -6.62 14.43
CA ASN A 72 -33.67 -6.20 15.41
C ASN A 72 -34.34 -6.05 16.77
N ASN A 73 -33.68 -6.45 17.86
CA ASN A 73 -34.18 -6.15 19.20
C ASN A 73 -33.80 -4.70 19.53
N ASP A 74 -34.63 -3.73 19.12
CA ASP A 74 -34.26 -2.30 19.12
C ASP A 74 -35.33 -1.35 19.67
N GLN A 75 -36.40 -1.89 20.28
CA GLN A 75 -37.57 -1.15 20.77
C GLN A 75 -38.42 -0.47 19.68
N ASN A 76 -38.16 -0.72 18.40
CA ASN A 76 -39.09 -0.37 17.34
C ASN A 76 -40.13 -1.49 17.22
N TYR A 77 -41.28 -1.33 17.87
CA TYR A 77 -42.26 -2.42 17.96
C TYR A 77 -43.21 -2.53 16.75
N TYR A 78 -43.49 -3.77 16.36
CA TYR A 78 -44.73 -4.18 15.70
C TYR A 78 -45.84 -4.32 16.74
N VAL A 79 -46.89 -3.51 16.62
CA VAL A 79 -47.90 -3.30 17.65
C VAL A 79 -49.26 -3.80 17.18
N ILE A 80 -49.86 -4.71 17.94
CA ILE A 80 -51.19 -5.27 17.68
C ILE A 80 -52.09 -4.99 18.87
N GLN A 81 -53.20 -4.28 18.63
CA GLN A 81 -54.27 -4.14 19.59
C GLN A 81 -55.08 -5.44 19.67
N ALA A 82 -55.26 -5.99 20.87
CA ALA A 82 -56.00 -7.23 21.07
C ALA A 82 -57.46 -7.11 20.62
N GLY A 83 -57.95 -8.13 19.90
CA GLY A 83 -59.35 -8.27 19.53
C GLY A 83 -60.14 -8.97 20.64
N ALA A 84 -61.47 -8.85 20.62
CA ALA A 84 -62.33 -9.53 21.58
C ALA A 84 -62.54 -10.99 21.13
N ALA A 85 -62.07 -11.94 21.94
CA ALA A 85 -62.12 -13.37 21.65
C ALA A 85 -62.80 -14.13 22.80
N GLY A 86 -63.99 -14.68 22.56
CA GLY A 86 -64.77 -15.38 23.59
C GLY A 86 -65.15 -14.48 24.77
N ALA A 87 -64.67 -14.81 25.97
CA ALA A 87 -64.88 -14.03 27.21
C ALA A 87 -63.67 -13.12 27.58
N GLY A 88 -62.69 -12.99 26.70
CA GLY A 88 -61.46 -12.21 26.93
C GLY A 88 -60.98 -11.48 25.68
N TYR A 89 -59.68 -11.21 25.63
CA TYR A 89 -58.99 -10.52 24.55
C TYR A 89 -57.79 -11.32 24.09
N GLU A 90 -57.55 -11.34 22.78
CA GLU A 90 -56.51 -12.13 22.13
C GLU A 90 -55.75 -11.31 21.09
N VAL A 91 -54.44 -11.55 21.00
CA VAL A 91 -53.61 -11.22 19.85
C VAL A 91 -53.09 -12.53 19.31
N ASP A 92 -53.31 -12.80 18.03
CA ASP A 92 -52.86 -14.03 17.40
C ASP A 92 -52.35 -13.75 16.00
N TYR A 93 -51.10 -14.14 15.75
CA TYR A 93 -50.48 -13.97 14.45
C TYR A 93 -49.55 -15.12 14.11
N SER A 94 -49.36 -15.35 12.82
CA SER A 94 -48.49 -16.40 12.30
C SER A 94 -47.67 -15.92 11.12
N PHE A 95 -46.53 -16.57 10.92
CA PHE A 95 -45.71 -16.42 9.73
C PHE A 95 -45.12 -17.78 9.34
N SER A 96 -44.54 -17.83 8.15
CA SER A 96 -43.84 -19.02 7.67
C SER A 96 -42.51 -18.60 7.09
N ALA A 97 -41.50 -19.44 7.28
CA ALA A 97 -40.16 -19.22 6.78
C ALA A 97 -39.64 -20.52 6.17
N THR A 98 -38.94 -20.41 5.04
CA THR A 98 -38.25 -21.55 4.43
C THR A 98 -36.79 -21.49 4.85
N LEU A 99 -36.34 -22.50 5.59
CA LEU A 99 -34.95 -22.61 6.02
C LEU A 99 -34.05 -22.85 4.81
N GLY A 100 -32.87 -22.22 4.79
CA GLY A 100 -31.87 -22.37 3.73
C GLY A 100 -31.15 -23.73 3.70
N ALA A 101 -31.61 -24.72 4.46
CA ALA A 101 -31.02 -26.05 4.55
C ALA A 101 -32.09 -27.13 4.51
N GLU A 102 -31.76 -28.30 3.94
CA GLU A 102 -32.66 -29.45 3.94
C GLU A 102 -32.92 -29.96 5.36
N LYS A 103 -34.16 -30.38 5.64
CA LYS A 103 -34.61 -30.90 6.93
C LYS A 103 -33.68 -31.96 7.54
N SER A 104 -33.14 -32.87 6.72
CA SER A 104 -32.24 -33.96 7.15
C SER A 104 -30.89 -33.45 7.70
N ARG A 105 -30.52 -32.21 7.34
CA ARG A 105 -29.23 -31.60 7.65
C ARG A 105 -29.31 -30.65 8.85
N LEU A 106 -30.50 -30.31 9.32
CA LEU A 106 -30.69 -29.51 10.52
C LEU A 106 -30.16 -30.24 11.76
N ARG A 107 -29.59 -29.46 12.68
CA ARG A 107 -28.96 -29.94 13.92
C ARG A 107 -29.49 -29.22 15.15
N SER A 108 -29.86 -27.96 15.02
CA SER A 108 -30.58 -27.22 16.05
C SER A 108 -31.61 -26.28 15.44
N LEU A 109 -32.63 -25.94 16.23
CA LEU A 109 -33.64 -24.95 15.92
C LEU A 109 -33.93 -24.11 17.15
N LEU A 110 -33.86 -22.79 16.99
CA LEU A 110 -33.99 -21.79 18.04
C LEU A 110 -34.88 -20.66 17.53
N ILE A 111 -35.93 -20.32 18.28
CA ILE A 111 -36.92 -19.30 17.90
C ILE A 111 -37.13 -18.36 19.09
N PRO A 112 -36.34 -17.29 19.20
CA PRO A 112 -36.60 -16.19 20.13
C PRO A 112 -37.74 -15.29 19.62
N ILE A 113 -38.63 -14.90 20.53
CA ILE A 113 -39.63 -13.86 20.33
C ILE A 113 -39.53 -12.90 21.51
N ASP A 114 -39.11 -11.66 21.27
CA ASP A 114 -39.10 -10.59 22.27
C ASP A 114 -40.30 -9.66 22.10
N GLY A 115 -40.70 -9.08 23.21
CA GLY A 115 -41.84 -8.19 23.28
C GLY A 115 -42.44 -8.06 24.67
N LYS A 116 -43.34 -7.10 24.74
CA LYS A 116 -44.10 -6.70 25.92
C LYS A 116 -45.58 -6.54 25.60
N SER A 117 -46.35 -6.20 26.62
CA SER A 117 -47.75 -5.82 26.46
C SER A 117 -48.10 -4.59 27.29
N SER A 118 -49.24 -3.98 27.01
CA SER A 118 -49.72 -2.84 27.80
C SER A 118 -50.26 -3.23 29.19
N LEU A 119 -50.25 -4.53 29.54
CA LEU A 119 -50.86 -5.07 30.76
C LEU A 119 -49.93 -6.11 31.41
N ALA A 120 -49.84 -6.13 32.73
CA ALA A 120 -49.06 -7.16 33.41
C ALA A 120 -49.80 -8.52 33.42
N GLY A 121 -49.06 -9.62 33.25
CA GLY A 121 -49.60 -10.97 33.42
C GLY A 121 -50.38 -11.52 32.22
N VAL A 122 -50.18 -10.96 31.03
CA VAL A 122 -50.73 -11.49 29.77
C VAL A 122 -50.08 -12.84 29.49
N SER A 123 -50.88 -13.89 29.27
CA SER A 123 -50.36 -15.20 28.90
C SER A 123 -49.91 -15.18 27.45
N ARG A 124 -48.75 -15.76 27.14
CA ARG A 124 -48.24 -15.87 25.78
C ARG A 124 -47.73 -17.27 25.48
N GLU A 125 -47.96 -17.71 24.25
CA GLU A 125 -47.58 -19.03 23.75
C GLU A 125 -46.96 -18.92 22.37
N THR A 126 -45.88 -19.68 22.14
CA THR A 126 -45.32 -19.92 20.81
C THR A 126 -45.72 -21.32 20.39
N LEU A 127 -46.36 -21.41 19.22
CA LEU A 127 -46.83 -22.64 18.62
C LEU A 127 -46.08 -22.91 17.31
N LEU A 128 -45.78 -24.19 17.07
CA LEU A 128 -45.24 -24.66 15.80
C LEU A 128 -46.24 -25.58 15.10
N TRP A 129 -46.32 -25.46 13.77
CA TRP A 129 -47.17 -26.34 12.98
C TRP A 129 -46.54 -27.72 12.86
N ASN A 130 -47.22 -28.74 13.38
CA ASN A 130 -46.81 -30.12 13.26
C ASN A 130 -47.30 -30.69 11.92
N PHE A 131 -46.38 -30.87 10.98
CA PHE A 131 -46.70 -31.38 9.64
C PHE A 131 -47.14 -32.85 9.65
N GLY A 132 -46.83 -33.61 10.71
CA GLY A 132 -47.26 -35.00 10.86
C GLY A 132 -48.71 -35.14 11.34
N THR A 133 -49.14 -34.28 12.27
CA THR A 133 -50.50 -34.31 12.84
C THR A 133 -51.46 -33.30 12.20
N SER A 134 -50.94 -32.37 11.41
CA SER A 134 -51.68 -31.23 10.83
C SER A 134 -52.37 -30.36 11.90
N ASN A 135 -51.69 -30.14 13.02
CA ASN A 135 -52.15 -29.30 14.13
C ASN A 135 -51.06 -28.34 14.62
N TRP A 136 -51.44 -27.31 15.37
CA TRP A 136 -50.52 -26.43 16.10
C TRP A 136 -50.21 -27.04 17.46
N ASP A 137 -48.92 -27.21 17.78
CA ASP A 137 -48.46 -27.67 19.09
C ASP A 137 -47.84 -26.48 19.85
N VAL A 138 -48.20 -26.29 21.12
CA VAL A 138 -47.57 -25.30 22.00
C VAL A 138 -46.18 -25.80 22.36
N VAL A 139 -45.14 -25.05 21.97
CA VAL A 139 -43.74 -25.44 22.18
C VAL A 139 -43.03 -24.61 23.25
N ALA A 140 -43.54 -23.41 23.55
CA ALA A 140 -43.09 -22.57 24.63
C ALA A 140 -44.25 -21.72 25.16
N SER A 141 -44.32 -21.52 26.48
CA SER A 141 -45.37 -20.75 27.14
C SER A 141 -44.80 -19.95 28.31
N SER A 142 -45.23 -18.70 28.47
CA SER A 142 -44.92 -17.89 29.65
C SER A 142 -46.00 -16.83 29.90
N THR A 143 -45.74 -15.92 30.83
CA THR A 143 -46.47 -14.64 30.94
C THR A 143 -45.54 -13.50 30.57
N THR A 144 -46.08 -12.46 29.94
CA THR A 144 -45.38 -11.20 29.67
C THR A 144 -46.00 -10.05 30.46
N GLY A 145 -45.24 -8.98 30.63
CA GLY A 145 -45.63 -7.79 31.37
C GLY A 145 -45.53 -6.53 30.55
N ILE A 146 -45.35 -5.41 31.26
CA ILE A 146 -45.15 -4.07 30.66
C ILE A 146 -43.69 -3.77 30.30
N THR A 147 -42.79 -4.69 30.64
CA THR A 147 -41.36 -4.65 30.31
C THR A 147 -41.07 -5.72 29.26
N ASP A 148 -40.08 -5.47 28.40
CA ASP A 148 -39.63 -6.47 27.44
C ASP A 148 -39.13 -7.74 28.09
N SER A 149 -39.38 -8.84 27.42
CA SER A 149 -39.03 -10.17 27.89
C SER A 149 -39.05 -11.16 26.73
N GLU A 150 -37.98 -11.93 26.59
CA GLU A 150 -37.90 -13.00 25.60
C GLU A 150 -38.77 -14.22 25.98
N LEU A 151 -39.42 -14.82 24.98
CA LEU A 151 -39.92 -16.19 25.01
C LEU A 151 -39.14 -17.02 23.97
N LEU A 152 -38.49 -18.08 24.45
CA LEU A 152 -37.57 -18.87 23.65
C LEU A 152 -38.05 -20.32 23.47
N TYR A 153 -38.13 -20.78 22.23
CA TYR A 153 -38.08 -22.21 21.91
C TYR A 153 -36.66 -22.58 21.49
N SER A 154 -36.09 -23.64 22.07
CA SER A 154 -34.76 -24.14 21.75
C SER A 154 -34.73 -25.66 21.71
N SER A 155 -34.17 -26.23 20.66
CA SER A 155 -33.85 -27.66 20.62
C SER A 155 -32.61 -27.93 19.77
N ASN A 156 -31.64 -28.65 20.36
CA ASN A 156 -30.46 -29.21 19.68
C ASN A 156 -30.63 -30.70 19.36
N VAL A 157 -31.85 -31.23 19.44
CA VAL A 157 -32.16 -32.64 19.21
C VAL A 157 -32.99 -32.74 17.92
N PRO A 158 -32.41 -33.19 16.79
CA PRO A 158 -33.10 -33.23 15.50
C PRO A 158 -34.47 -33.90 15.51
N THR A 159 -34.61 -34.99 16.27
CA THR A 159 -35.88 -35.72 16.38
C THR A 159 -36.97 -34.95 17.13
N ALA A 160 -36.60 -34.02 18.01
CA ALA A 160 -37.55 -33.23 18.79
C ALA A 160 -38.22 -32.12 17.98
N PHE A 161 -37.49 -31.50 17.03
CA PHE A 161 -38.05 -30.46 16.16
C PHE A 161 -38.44 -30.96 14.75
N ALA A 162 -38.01 -32.16 14.34
CA ALA A 162 -38.32 -32.73 13.03
C ALA A 162 -39.82 -32.71 12.65
N PRO A 163 -40.81 -32.94 13.54
CA PRO A 163 -42.22 -32.83 13.18
C PRO A 163 -42.67 -31.44 12.72
N TYR A 164 -41.95 -30.39 13.14
CA TYR A 164 -42.28 -28.97 12.90
C TYR A 164 -41.64 -28.38 11.65
N VAL A 165 -40.83 -29.17 10.94
CA VAL A 165 -40.18 -28.77 9.69
C VAL A 165 -40.78 -29.58 8.54
N SER A 166 -41.26 -28.92 7.49
CA SER A 166 -41.83 -29.59 6.32
C SER A 166 -40.76 -30.34 5.50
N SER A 167 -41.19 -31.14 4.52
CA SER A 167 -40.26 -31.74 3.54
C SER A 167 -39.58 -30.71 2.63
N SER A 168 -40.14 -29.51 2.50
CA SER A 168 -39.55 -28.37 1.78
C SER A 168 -38.84 -27.40 2.71
N SER A 169 -38.46 -27.83 3.92
CA SER A 169 -37.79 -27.01 4.95
C SER A 169 -38.57 -25.77 5.39
N GLU A 170 -39.90 -25.80 5.29
CA GLU A 170 -40.76 -24.74 5.82
C GLU A 170 -40.99 -24.95 7.32
N VAL A 171 -40.86 -23.88 8.10
CA VAL A 171 -41.30 -23.78 9.49
C VAL A 171 -42.44 -22.77 9.56
N ARG A 172 -43.53 -23.12 10.23
CA ARG A 172 -44.64 -22.20 10.51
C ARG A 172 -44.70 -21.94 11.99
N VAL A 173 -44.67 -20.66 12.35
CA VAL A 173 -44.69 -20.18 13.72
C VAL A 173 -45.97 -19.38 13.92
N ARG A 174 -46.67 -19.66 15.01
CA ARG A 174 -47.80 -18.87 15.47
C ARG A 174 -47.52 -18.42 16.89
N HIS A 175 -47.84 -17.17 17.18
CA HIS A 175 -47.65 -16.59 18.50
C HIS A 175 -48.98 -15.99 18.96
N THR A 176 -49.39 -16.39 20.15
CA THR A 176 -50.70 -16.06 20.70
C THR A 176 -50.53 -15.44 22.08
N LEU A 177 -51.21 -14.32 22.33
CA LEU A 177 -51.27 -13.65 23.62
C LEU A 177 -52.73 -13.54 24.06
N THR A 178 -53.03 -13.85 25.32
CA THR A 178 -54.39 -13.82 25.86
C THR A 178 -54.47 -13.15 27.23
N SER A 179 -55.58 -12.44 27.46
CA SER A 179 -55.91 -11.81 28.74
C SER A 179 -57.43 -11.66 28.93
N ALA A 180 -57.88 -11.54 30.18
CA ALA A 180 -59.27 -11.21 30.49
C ALA A 180 -59.62 -9.73 30.20
N ALA A 181 -58.62 -8.85 30.10
CA ALA A 181 -58.79 -7.42 29.83
C ALA A 181 -58.08 -7.01 28.54
N SER A 182 -58.60 -5.98 27.86
CA SER A 182 -58.02 -5.45 26.62
C SER A 182 -56.59 -4.99 26.85
N PHE A 183 -55.70 -5.31 25.91
CA PHE A 183 -54.30 -4.95 25.94
C PHE A 183 -53.77 -4.70 24.53
N THR A 184 -52.57 -4.16 24.44
CA THR A 184 -51.80 -4.07 23.20
C THR A 184 -50.58 -4.95 23.33
N ALA A 185 -50.30 -5.80 22.35
CA ALA A 185 -49.06 -6.57 22.25
C ALA A 185 -48.04 -5.79 21.40
N SER A 186 -46.79 -5.77 21.83
CA SER A 186 -45.69 -5.10 21.15
C SER A 186 -44.53 -6.07 21.04
N SER A 187 -44.13 -6.41 19.83
CA SER A 187 -42.95 -7.25 19.55
C SER A 187 -42.00 -6.50 18.65
N ASP A 188 -40.72 -6.56 18.94
CA ASP A 188 -39.63 -5.92 18.20
C ASP A 188 -38.58 -6.94 17.72
N TYR A 189 -38.58 -8.17 18.25
CA TYR A 189 -37.65 -9.19 17.77
C TYR A 189 -38.31 -10.55 17.57
N ILE A 190 -38.18 -11.09 16.36
CA ILE A 190 -38.47 -12.48 16.06
C ILE A 190 -37.38 -12.98 15.11
N ASN A 191 -36.76 -14.10 15.47
CA ASN A 191 -35.77 -14.73 14.61
C ASN A 191 -35.95 -16.25 14.59
N ILE A 192 -35.55 -16.89 13.49
CA ILE A 192 -35.37 -18.33 13.42
C ILE A 192 -33.89 -18.60 13.19
N LEU A 193 -33.23 -19.01 14.26
CA LEU A 193 -31.83 -19.43 14.24
C LEU A 193 -31.77 -20.95 14.14
N TYR A 194 -30.94 -21.46 13.24
CA TYR A 194 -30.78 -22.89 13.07
C TYR A 194 -29.34 -23.24 12.70
N GLU A 195 -28.84 -24.35 13.22
CA GLU A 195 -27.58 -24.93 12.76
C GLU A 195 -27.85 -26.09 11.83
N TYR A 196 -27.02 -26.25 10.81
CA TYR A 196 -27.12 -27.37 9.88
C TYR A 196 -25.74 -27.86 9.45
N SER A 197 -25.65 -29.15 9.14
CA SER A 197 -24.46 -29.73 8.51
C SER A 197 -24.43 -29.29 7.06
N ASP A 198 -23.45 -28.48 6.67
CA ASP A 198 -23.42 -27.95 5.31
C ASP A 198 -22.97 -29.00 4.26
N ALA A 199 -23.44 -28.90 3.03
CA ALA A 199 -22.97 -29.60 1.83
C ALA A 199 -22.52 -28.61 0.76
N ALA A 200 -22.80 -27.31 0.95
CA ALA A 200 -22.43 -26.21 0.07
C ALA A 200 -21.04 -25.63 0.39
N ASN A 201 -20.18 -26.38 1.11
CA ASN A 201 -18.77 -26.05 1.28
C ASN A 201 -18.49 -24.71 1.99
N LEU A 202 -19.40 -24.24 2.86
CA LEU A 202 -19.17 -23.04 3.66
C LEU A 202 -18.13 -23.25 4.75
N LEU A 203 -17.31 -22.22 5.00
CA LEU A 203 -16.39 -22.14 6.13
C LEU A 203 -16.91 -21.18 7.20
N ALA A 204 -16.28 -21.23 8.37
CA ALA A 204 -16.53 -20.33 9.47
C ALA A 204 -15.21 -19.70 9.93
N ALA A 205 -15.19 -18.39 10.10
CA ALA A 205 -14.07 -17.66 10.69
C ALA A 205 -14.59 -16.85 11.89
N SER A 206 -13.78 -16.80 12.95
CA SER A 206 -14.15 -16.22 14.24
C SER A 206 -13.12 -15.17 14.64
N TYR A 207 -13.58 -13.96 14.89
CA TYR A 207 -12.78 -12.79 15.24
C TYR A 207 -13.15 -12.34 16.64
N ASP A 208 -12.22 -12.48 17.57
CA ASP A 208 -12.38 -12.11 18.97
C ASP A 208 -11.91 -10.65 19.17
N ALA A 209 -12.59 -9.89 20.04
CA ALA A 209 -12.22 -8.50 20.29
C ALA A 209 -10.95 -8.43 21.15
N ASP A 210 -9.99 -7.60 20.74
CA ASP A 210 -8.72 -7.39 21.44
C ASP A 210 -8.38 -5.90 21.65
N THR A 211 -9.09 -5.01 20.96
CA THR A 211 -8.93 -3.56 21.02
C THR A 211 -10.27 -2.87 21.26
N VAL A 212 -10.26 -1.76 22.00
CA VAL A 212 -11.47 -1.00 22.33
C VAL A 212 -11.18 0.50 22.34
N ARG A 213 -12.08 1.28 21.72
CA ARG A 213 -12.12 2.73 21.84
C ARG A 213 -13.25 3.17 22.77
N LEU A 214 -12.89 3.86 23.84
CA LEU A 214 -13.83 4.42 24.81
C LEU A 214 -14.37 5.76 24.32
N ALA A 215 -15.70 5.93 24.29
CA ALA A 215 -16.36 7.19 23.97
C ALA A 215 -16.89 7.88 25.24
N GLU A 216 -17.42 7.11 26.20
CA GLU A 216 -17.91 7.60 27.49
C GLU A 216 -17.59 6.60 28.60
N GLY A 217 -17.26 7.10 29.79
CA GLY A 217 -16.88 6.29 30.95
C GLY A 217 -15.37 6.27 31.22
N THR A 218 -14.96 5.41 32.12
CA THR A 218 -13.54 5.16 32.45
C THR A 218 -13.29 3.67 32.62
N VAL A 219 -12.19 3.18 32.04
CA VAL A 219 -11.74 1.80 32.26
C VAL A 219 -11.38 1.62 33.73
N SER A 220 -12.00 0.65 34.39
CA SER A 220 -11.87 0.43 35.83
C SER A 220 -11.10 -0.83 36.20
N ALA A 221 -10.96 -1.79 35.28
CA ALA A 221 -10.09 -2.95 35.45
C ALA A 221 -9.76 -3.62 34.10
N ASN A 222 -8.51 -4.12 33.99
CA ASN A 222 -7.95 -4.86 32.86
C ASN A 222 -7.98 -4.12 31.51
N ASP A 223 -7.30 -4.67 30.51
CA ASP A 223 -7.30 -4.17 29.13
C ASP A 223 -8.29 -4.95 28.24
N ALA A 224 -8.40 -4.54 26.98
CA ALA A 224 -9.33 -5.09 26.01
C ALA A 224 -9.03 -6.55 25.62
N SER A 225 -7.83 -7.08 25.88
CA SER A 225 -7.51 -8.49 25.58
C SER A 225 -8.40 -9.47 26.34
N LYS A 226 -9.04 -9.00 27.42
CA LYS A 226 -10.00 -9.76 28.22
C LYS A 226 -11.32 -10.03 27.54
N LEU A 227 -11.57 -9.45 26.36
CA LEU A 227 -12.77 -9.73 25.57
C LEU A 227 -12.62 -10.97 24.68
N ALA A 228 -11.43 -11.57 24.63
CA ALA A 228 -11.11 -12.61 23.67
C ALA A 228 -11.67 -14.00 24.02
N ASP A 229 -12.03 -14.24 25.27
CA ASP A 229 -12.47 -15.55 25.73
C ASP A 229 -13.62 -15.46 26.77
N ARG A 230 -14.05 -16.57 27.37
CA ARG A 230 -15.17 -16.60 28.33
C ARG A 230 -14.68 -17.12 29.69
N ASP A 231 -13.61 -16.54 30.23
CA ASP A 231 -12.95 -17.05 31.45
C ASP A 231 -13.48 -16.44 32.77
N GLY A 232 -14.18 -15.31 32.72
CA GLY A 232 -14.71 -14.58 33.88
C GLY A 232 -13.87 -13.43 34.38
N ILE A 233 -12.76 -13.13 33.72
CA ILE A 233 -11.95 -11.94 33.94
C ILE A 233 -12.39 -10.88 32.92
N ALA A 234 -13.32 -10.04 33.31
CA ALA A 234 -13.92 -9.09 32.38
C ALA A 234 -13.11 -7.79 32.16
N TYR A 235 -13.23 -7.25 30.93
CA TYR A 235 -12.95 -5.85 30.62
C TYR A 235 -14.03 -4.95 31.25
N SER A 236 -13.61 -4.08 32.17
CA SER A 236 -14.55 -3.35 33.03
C SER A 236 -14.56 -1.85 32.75
N VAL A 237 -15.76 -1.30 32.50
CA VAL A 237 -15.95 0.13 32.25
C VAL A 237 -16.92 0.73 33.25
N SER A 238 -16.44 1.69 34.04
CA SER A 238 -17.23 2.50 34.94
C SER A 238 -17.97 3.60 34.17
N SER A 239 -19.25 3.77 34.45
CA SER A 239 -20.08 4.78 33.79
C SER A 239 -19.67 6.21 34.19
N ALA A 240 -19.63 7.13 33.23
CA ALA A 240 -19.53 8.58 33.48
C ALA A 240 -20.88 9.22 33.15
N ALA A 241 -21.40 10.10 34.02
CA ALA A 241 -22.74 10.67 33.89
C ALA A 241 -23.84 9.60 33.63
N ASN A 242 -23.70 8.43 34.28
CA ASN A 242 -24.55 7.26 34.11
C ASN A 242 -24.58 6.67 32.68
N LYS A 243 -23.53 6.89 31.89
CA LYS A 243 -23.34 6.30 30.55
C LYS A 243 -22.02 5.54 30.48
N ALA A 244 -22.02 4.40 29.77
CA ALA A 244 -20.81 3.67 29.42
C ALA A 244 -20.89 3.32 27.94
N ASP A 245 -19.88 3.73 27.19
CA ASP A 245 -19.87 3.64 25.73
C ASP A 245 -18.49 3.29 25.22
N TRP A 246 -18.39 2.14 24.60
CA TRP A 246 -17.18 1.75 23.91
C TRP A 246 -17.52 1.01 22.63
N GLN A 247 -16.57 1.06 21.70
CA GLN A 247 -16.68 0.44 20.39
C GLN A 247 -15.39 -0.29 20.04
N THR A 248 -15.50 -1.28 19.17
CA THR A 248 -14.38 -2.01 18.59
C THR A 248 -14.62 -2.20 17.09
N GLN A 249 -13.55 -2.45 16.35
CA GLN A 249 -13.59 -2.77 14.93
C GLN A 249 -12.94 -4.12 14.73
N PHE A 250 -13.55 -4.95 13.88
CA PHE A 250 -12.96 -6.17 13.37
C PHE A 250 -12.73 -5.99 11.88
N THR A 251 -11.58 -6.40 11.38
CA THR A 251 -11.32 -6.52 9.95
C THR A 251 -11.46 -7.98 9.57
N LEU A 252 -12.49 -8.29 8.78
CA LEU A 252 -12.78 -9.65 8.34
C LEU A 252 -11.90 -9.99 7.13
N GLU A 253 -11.54 -11.25 6.97
CA GLU A 253 -10.82 -11.70 5.75
C GLU A 253 -11.77 -11.76 4.55
N GLN A 254 -13.08 -11.83 4.82
CA GLN A 254 -14.14 -12.01 3.83
C GLN A 254 -14.87 -10.71 3.48
N ALA A 255 -15.13 -10.53 2.19
CA ALA A 255 -15.99 -9.46 1.69
C ALA A 255 -17.47 -9.73 1.96
N ALA A 256 -18.25 -8.65 2.02
CA ALA A 256 -19.68 -8.70 2.35
C ALA A 256 -20.48 -9.66 1.44
N ASP A 257 -20.11 -9.76 0.16
CA ASP A 257 -20.74 -10.63 -0.84
C ASP A 257 -20.34 -12.11 -0.71
N GLN A 258 -19.25 -12.41 0.00
CA GLN A 258 -18.81 -13.77 0.32
C GLN A 258 -19.52 -14.31 1.57
N ILE A 259 -19.93 -13.42 2.47
CA ILE A 259 -20.58 -13.78 3.73
C ILE A 259 -22.02 -14.23 3.47
N ARG A 260 -22.39 -15.36 4.05
CA ARG A 260 -23.74 -15.94 4.01
C ARG A 260 -24.48 -15.76 5.32
N THR A 261 -23.75 -15.79 6.45
CA THR A 261 -24.30 -15.43 7.75
C THR A 261 -23.26 -14.67 8.55
N LEU A 262 -23.67 -13.56 9.14
CA LEU A 262 -22.91 -12.79 10.12
C LEU A 262 -23.51 -13.04 11.51
N VAL A 263 -22.68 -13.33 12.50
CA VAL A 263 -23.07 -13.55 13.89
C VAL A 263 -22.23 -12.66 14.81
N VAL A 264 -22.88 -11.97 15.74
CA VAL A 264 -22.22 -11.18 16.79
C VAL A 264 -22.65 -11.73 18.14
N GLU A 265 -21.68 -12.12 18.95
CA GLU A 265 -21.91 -12.70 20.27
C GLU A 265 -21.22 -11.89 21.36
N TYR A 266 -21.96 -11.59 22.42
CA TYR A 266 -21.49 -10.87 23.59
C TYR A 266 -21.84 -11.63 24.87
N ASP A 267 -20.94 -11.65 25.85
CA ASP A 267 -21.22 -12.11 27.22
C ASP A 267 -20.65 -11.12 28.24
N GLY A 268 -21.43 -10.78 29.26
CA GLY A 268 -21.04 -9.82 30.29
C GLY A 268 -22.03 -9.70 31.45
N ASN A 269 -21.65 -8.96 32.49
CA ASN A 269 -22.49 -8.68 33.65
C ASN A 269 -22.33 -7.23 34.15
N TYR A 270 -23.12 -6.87 35.17
CA TYR A 270 -23.24 -5.48 35.63
C TYR A 270 -23.23 -5.38 37.16
N SER A 271 -22.77 -4.23 37.67
CA SER A 271 -22.79 -3.94 39.11
C SER A 271 -24.17 -3.55 39.66
N ALA A 272 -25.16 -3.32 38.80
CA ALA A 272 -26.53 -2.90 39.17
C ALA A 272 -27.57 -3.35 38.13
N GLU A 273 -28.78 -3.67 38.58
CA GLU A 273 -29.92 -4.00 37.72
C GLU A 273 -30.59 -2.74 37.14
N ALA A 274 -31.26 -2.91 35.99
CA ALA A 274 -32.20 -1.97 35.37
C ALA A 274 -31.66 -0.92 34.37
N ASN A 275 -30.51 -1.14 33.72
CA ASN A 275 -30.04 -0.32 32.60
C ASN A 275 -30.21 -1.06 31.27
N THR A 276 -30.71 -0.43 30.20
CA THR A 276 -30.73 -1.06 28.87
C THR A 276 -29.31 -1.08 28.28
N GLN A 277 -28.93 -2.21 27.72
CA GLN A 277 -27.74 -2.40 26.90
C GLN A 277 -28.14 -2.37 25.44
N TRP A 278 -27.40 -1.65 24.61
CA TRP A 278 -27.54 -1.62 23.17
C TRP A 278 -26.26 -2.14 22.52
N LEU A 279 -26.39 -3.26 21.81
CA LEU A 279 -25.44 -3.73 20.82
C LEU A 279 -25.80 -3.07 19.49
N SER A 280 -24.89 -2.26 18.97
CA SER A 280 -25.09 -1.53 17.72
C SER A 280 -24.01 -1.88 16.70
N LEU A 281 -24.39 -1.91 15.44
CA LEU A 281 -23.48 -2.02 14.30
C LEU A 281 -23.43 -0.69 13.55
N TRP A 282 -22.28 -0.38 12.98
CA TRP A 282 -22.15 0.79 12.10
C TRP A 282 -22.78 0.49 10.75
N ASN A 283 -23.71 1.35 10.32
CA ASN A 283 -24.36 1.25 9.03
C ASN A 283 -23.60 2.15 8.03
N TYR A 284 -22.83 1.52 7.14
CA TYR A 284 -21.97 2.21 6.18
C TYR A 284 -22.74 2.93 5.07
N GLU A 285 -23.99 2.53 4.80
CA GLU A 285 -24.85 3.24 3.83
C GLU A 285 -25.32 4.60 4.37
N THR A 286 -25.59 4.70 5.68
CA THR A 286 -26.13 5.90 6.31
C THR A 286 -25.11 6.71 7.11
N GLY A 287 -23.96 6.11 7.45
CA GLY A 287 -22.93 6.71 8.29
C GLY A 287 -23.38 6.94 9.74
N ASN A 288 -24.17 6.02 10.30
CA ASN A 288 -24.70 6.10 11.67
C ASN A 288 -24.70 4.74 12.37
N TRP A 289 -24.78 4.74 13.70
CA TRP A 289 -24.98 3.54 14.52
C TRP A 289 -26.43 3.05 14.44
N GLU A 290 -26.61 1.76 14.15
CA GLU A 290 -27.91 1.08 14.15
C GLU A 290 -27.93 0.05 15.30
N VAL A 291 -28.94 0.13 16.17
CA VAL A 291 -29.14 -0.85 17.24
C VAL A 291 -29.64 -2.14 16.59
N VAL A 292 -28.90 -3.23 16.79
CA VAL A 292 -29.27 -4.55 16.25
C VAL A 292 -29.81 -5.48 17.33
N TYR A 293 -29.39 -5.24 18.58
CA TYR A 293 -29.86 -6.01 19.72
C TYR A 293 -29.80 -5.17 20.99
N ASP A 294 -30.84 -5.24 21.81
CA ASP A 294 -30.87 -4.63 23.12
C ASP A 294 -31.32 -5.65 24.17
N THR A 295 -30.97 -5.39 25.42
CA THR A 295 -31.38 -6.24 26.55
C THR A 295 -31.32 -5.45 27.85
N PRO A 296 -32.20 -5.74 28.82
CA PRO A 296 -32.01 -5.28 30.19
C PRO A 296 -30.70 -5.81 30.77
N ALA A 297 -29.92 -4.95 31.43
CA ALA A 297 -28.73 -5.31 32.18
C ALA A 297 -29.10 -6.16 33.40
N ARG A 298 -28.53 -7.37 33.50
CA ARG A 298 -28.72 -8.30 34.62
C ARG A 298 -27.46 -8.38 35.49
N LEU A 299 -27.62 -8.62 36.80
CA LEU A 299 -26.50 -8.86 37.73
C LEU A 299 -25.74 -10.16 37.40
N GLU A 300 -26.44 -11.16 36.85
CA GLU A 300 -25.86 -12.43 36.41
C GLU A 300 -26.01 -12.59 34.89
N GLY A 301 -24.89 -12.85 34.21
CA GLY A 301 -24.74 -13.25 32.79
C GLY A 301 -25.79 -12.74 31.80
N SER A 302 -25.51 -11.62 31.14
CA SER A 302 -26.27 -11.11 29.99
C SER A 302 -25.57 -11.54 28.70
N ALA A 303 -25.98 -12.68 28.13
CA ALA A 303 -25.49 -13.10 26.82
C ALA A 303 -26.40 -12.52 25.73
N ALA A 304 -25.82 -11.83 24.74
CA ALA A 304 -26.53 -11.36 23.56
C ALA A 304 -25.97 -12.06 22.32
N ARG A 305 -26.87 -12.59 21.49
CA ARG A 305 -26.52 -13.22 20.21
C ARG A 305 -27.41 -12.67 19.12
N TRP A 306 -26.82 -11.91 18.22
CA TRP A 306 -27.49 -11.40 17.02
C TRP A 306 -26.89 -12.07 15.79
N ALA A 307 -27.73 -12.41 14.81
CA ALA A 307 -27.27 -12.99 13.55
C ALA A 307 -28.16 -12.59 12.38
N VAL A 308 -27.56 -12.48 11.20
CA VAL A 308 -28.28 -12.16 9.95
C VAL A 308 -27.72 -12.96 8.78
N SER A 309 -28.61 -13.52 7.95
CA SER A 309 -28.26 -14.20 6.69
C SER A 309 -28.78 -13.44 5.45
N ASP A 310 -29.36 -12.26 5.62
CA ASP A 310 -29.82 -11.39 4.54
C ASP A 310 -28.64 -10.62 3.92
N ALA A 311 -28.32 -10.89 2.65
CA ALA A 311 -27.17 -10.30 1.97
C ALA A 311 -27.23 -8.76 1.91
N VAL A 312 -28.42 -8.17 1.80
CA VAL A 312 -28.60 -6.71 1.80
C VAL A 312 -28.26 -6.14 3.18
N ALA A 313 -28.73 -6.76 4.27
CA ALA A 313 -28.36 -6.35 5.62
C ALA A 313 -26.86 -6.53 5.90
N ILE A 314 -26.25 -7.63 5.44
CA ILE A 314 -24.79 -7.85 5.60
C ILE A 314 -24.01 -6.73 4.90
N GLY A 315 -24.38 -6.37 3.67
CA GLY A 315 -23.74 -5.28 2.92
C GLY A 315 -23.86 -3.89 3.56
N ARG A 316 -24.77 -3.69 4.52
CA ARG A 316 -24.87 -2.45 5.31
C ARG A 316 -23.85 -2.37 6.44
N TYR A 317 -23.50 -3.50 7.04
CA TYR A 317 -22.69 -3.57 8.26
C TYR A 317 -21.25 -4.00 8.03
N VAL A 318 -20.96 -4.58 6.87
CA VAL A 318 -19.61 -4.94 6.44
C VAL A 318 -19.21 -3.96 5.34
N SER A 319 -18.16 -3.19 5.57
CA SER A 319 -17.67 -2.23 4.58
C SER A 319 -17.07 -2.92 3.36
N ALA A 320 -16.78 -2.15 2.31
CA ALA A 320 -15.98 -2.62 1.18
C ALA A 320 -14.56 -3.08 1.59
N ASN A 321 -14.12 -2.72 2.81
CA ASN A 321 -12.84 -3.08 3.40
C ASN A 321 -12.96 -4.25 4.38
N ASN A 322 -14.10 -4.94 4.37
CA ASN A 322 -14.42 -6.04 5.25
C ASN A 322 -14.45 -5.65 6.75
N ASP A 323 -14.47 -4.35 7.05
CA ASP A 323 -14.54 -3.88 8.43
C ASP A 323 -15.98 -3.99 8.92
N ILE A 324 -16.13 -4.53 10.13
CA ILE A 324 -17.36 -4.46 10.91
C ILE A 324 -17.05 -3.72 12.20
N ARG A 325 -17.95 -2.81 12.58
CA ARG A 325 -17.83 -2.05 13.82
C ARG A 325 -18.96 -2.39 14.75
N VAL A 326 -18.56 -2.67 15.98
CA VAL A 326 -19.47 -3.09 17.04
C VAL A 326 -19.36 -2.11 18.19
N ARG A 327 -20.49 -1.56 18.61
CA ARG A 327 -20.57 -0.64 19.74
C ARG A 327 -21.47 -1.20 20.82
N LEU A 328 -20.99 -1.08 22.05
CA LEU A 328 -21.69 -1.44 23.26
C LEU A 328 -21.98 -0.16 24.03
N TYR A 329 -23.25 0.25 24.00
CA TYR A 329 -23.75 1.44 24.67
C TYR A 329 -24.69 1.06 25.82
N ASN A 330 -24.55 1.73 26.96
CA ASN A 330 -25.48 1.63 28.07
C ASN A 330 -25.74 3.02 28.67
N SER A 331 -26.96 3.24 29.13
CA SER A 331 -27.36 4.44 29.87
C SER A 331 -28.28 4.05 31.03
N GLY A 332 -28.04 4.63 32.20
CA GLY A 332 -28.74 4.26 33.43
C GLY A 332 -29.26 5.44 34.24
N SER A 333 -30.06 5.12 35.26
CA SER A 333 -30.55 6.09 36.25
C SER A 333 -29.54 6.42 37.36
N GLY A 334 -28.41 5.70 37.42
CA GLY A 334 -27.34 5.88 38.41
C GLY A 334 -26.00 5.30 37.92
N ALA A 335 -24.95 5.46 38.72
CA ALA A 335 -23.61 4.98 38.38
C ALA A 335 -23.53 3.44 38.43
N PHE A 336 -22.85 2.85 37.45
CA PHE A 336 -22.65 1.41 37.34
C PHE A 336 -21.28 1.06 36.75
N VAL A 337 -20.89 -0.20 36.87
CA VAL A 337 -19.75 -0.80 36.16
C VAL A 337 -20.28 -1.90 35.25
N ARG A 338 -19.87 -1.86 33.98
CA ARG A 338 -20.11 -2.92 32.99
C ARG A 338 -18.89 -3.81 32.93
N HIS A 339 -19.08 -5.11 33.11
CA HIS A 339 -18.04 -6.13 32.99
C HIS A 339 -18.31 -6.93 31.72
N SER A 340 -17.49 -6.74 30.69
CA SER A 340 -17.60 -7.45 29.42
C SER A 340 -16.56 -8.57 29.40
N ASP A 341 -17.02 -9.81 29.34
CA ASP A 341 -16.16 -11.01 29.38
C ASP A 341 -15.83 -11.44 27.95
N TYR A 342 -16.78 -11.32 27.01
CA TYR A 342 -16.62 -11.83 25.66
C TYR A 342 -17.28 -10.92 24.63
N LEU A 343 -16.58 -10.65 23.53
CA LEU A 343 -17.20 -10.12 22.31
C LEU A 343 -16.53 -10.76 21.08
N ASN A 344 -17.36 -11.32 20.20
CA ASN A 344 -16.90 -12.02 19.01
C ASN A 344 -17.78 -11.74 17.79
N VAL A 345 -17.15 -11.72 16.62
CA VAL A 345 -17.81 -11.79 15.33
C VAL A 345 -17.46 -13.11 14.66
N THR A 346 -18.48 -13.89 14.31
CA THR A 346 -18.32 -15.10 13.49
C THR A 346 -18.99 -14.88 12.14
N VAL A 347 -18.27 -15.20 11.07
CA VAL A 347 -18.82 -15.21 9.70
C VAL A 347 -18.85 -16.61 9.14
N TYR A 348 -19.94 -16.95 8.47
CA TYR A 348 -20.05 -18.13 7.62
C TYR A 348 -20.04 -17.67 6.18
N TYR A 349 -19.14 -18.22 5.36
CA TYR A 349 -18.84 -17.67 4.05
C TYR A 349 -18.48 -18.74 3.02
N GLU A 350 -18.60 -18.37 1.75
CA GLU A 350 -18.08 -19.16 0.63
C GLU A 350 -16.58 -18.87 0.45
N PRO A 351 -15.70 -19.87 0.62
CA PRO A 351 -14.26 -19.65 0.46
C PRO A 351 -13.91 -19.34 -0.99
N THR A 352 -13.12 -18.29 -1.21
CA THR A 352 -12.51 -17.97 -2.52
C THR A 352 -11.11 -18.54 -2.67
N LEU A 353 -10.49 -18.90 -1.56
CA LEU A 353 -9.20 -19.57 -1.53
C LEU A 353 -9.37 -21.10 -1.58
N GLY A 354 -8.27 -21.80 -1.84
CA GLY A 354 -8.24 -23.23 -1.60
C GLY A 354 -8.44 -23.50 -0.11
N TYR A 355 -9.28 -24.48 0.22
CA TYR A 355 -9.49 -24.86 1.61
C TYR A 355 -9.62 -26.38 1.75
N LYS A 356 -9.36 -26.87 2.97
CA LYS A 356 -9.55 -28.25 3.37
C LYS A 356 -9.99 -28.36 4.82
N THR A 357 -10.67 -29.45 5.11
CA THR A 357 -11.31 -29.72 6.39
C THR A 357 -10.87 -31.09 6.91
N PHE A 358 -10.51 -31.18 8.18
CA PHE A 358 -9.92 -32.37 8.79
C PHE A 358 -10.56 -32.68 10.14
N SER A 359 -10.83 -33.96 10.38
CA SER A 359 -11.13 -34.50 11.70
C SER A 359 -9.85 -35.09 12.32
N PRO A 360 -9.79 -35.25 13.65
CA PRO A 360 -8.67 -35.92 14.29
C PRO A 360 -8.49 -37.36 13.80
N ASP A 361 -7.25 -37.71 13.44
CA ASP A 361 -6.84 -39.08 13.16
C ASP A 361 -6.72 -39.90 14.45
N ALA A 362 -6.33 -39.23 15.54
CA ALA A 362 -6.15 -39.83 16.86
C ALA A 362 -6.65 -38.88 17.96
N ALA A 363 -7.13 -39.47 19.07
CA ALA A 363 -7.49 -38.77 20.28
C ALA A 363 -6.98 -39.56 21.50
N THR A 364 -6.13 -38.93 22.31
CA THR A 364 -5.45 -39.57 23.44
C THR A 364 -5.83 -38.88 24.75
N VAL A 365 -6.37 -39.63 25.71
CA VAL A 365 -6.69 -39.11 27.05
C VAL A 365 -5.43 -39.13 27.91
N GLU A 366 -5.02 -37.96 28.40
CA GLU A 366 -3.85 -37.77 29.27
C GLU A 366 -4.23 -37.76 30.75
N PHE A 367 -5.36 -37.11 31.08
CA PHE A 367 -5.92 -37.07 32.43
C PHE A 367 -7.40 -37.40 32.40
N GLY A 368 -7.84 -38.14 33.42
CA GLY A 368 -9.19 -38.70 33.47
C GLY A 368 -9.27 -40.07 32.80
N THR A 369 -10.50 -40.51 32.50
CA THR A 369 -10.76 -41.80 31.85
C THR A 369 -11.82 -41.61 30.78
N ALA A 370 -11.56 -42.05 29.55
CA ALA A 370 -12.58 -42.14 28.51
C ALA A 370 -13.64 -43.18 28.94
N THR A 371 -14.89 -42.76 29.08
CA THR A 371 -16.02 -43.61 29.45
C THR A 371 -16.95 -43.87 28.26
N GLY A 372 -16.74 -43.20 27.12
CA GLY A 372 -17.44 -43.43 25.86
C GLY A 372 -16.74 -42.70 24.71
N GLY A 373 -16.88 -43.24 23.48
CA GLY A 373 -16.31 -42.66 22.26
C GLY A 373 -14.80 -42.81 22.08
N ASN A 374 -14.31 -42.40 20.91
CA ASN A 374 -12.88 -42.38 20.53
C ASN A 374 -12.61 -41.26 19.50
N ALA A 375 -11.49 -41.26 18.78
CA ALA A 375 -11.23 -40.23 17.75
C ALA A 375 -12.33 -40.15 16.68
N ALA A 376 -12.91 -41.27 16.27
CA ALA A 376 -13.99 -41.30 15.27
C ALA A 376 -15.28 -40.65 15.78
N SER A 377 -15.48 -40.58 17.10
CA SER A 377 -16.57 -39.81 17.73
C SER A 377 -16.47 -38.30 17.49
N LEU A 378 -15.32 -37.80 17.06
CA LEU A 378 -15.10 -36.37 16.85
C LEU A 378 -15.31 -35.94 15.40
N ALA A 379 -15.62 -36.88 14.50
CA ALA A 379 -15.68 -36.62 13.07
C ALA A 379 -16.88 -35.75 12.66
N GLN A 380 -18.01 -35.89 13.35
CA GLN A 380 -19.27 -35.20 13.04
C GLN A 380 -20.17 -35.16 14.27
N ARG A 381 -21.08 -34.18 14.32
CA ARG A 381 -22.12 -34.11 15.36
C ARG A 381 -23.23 -35.11 15.07
N ASP A 382 -23.12 -36.30 15.65
CA ASP A 382 -24.02 -37.44 15.46
C ASP A 382 -24.46 -38.12 16.76
N LEU A 383 -24.26 -37.45 17.90
CA LEU A 383 -24.53 -37.91 19.26
C LEU A 383 -23.60 -39.01 19.77
N ASN A 384 -22.64 -39.52 18.97
CA ASN A 384 -21.66 -40.49 19.41
C ASN A 384 -20.49 -39.84 20.14
N LYS A 385 -20.75 -39.13 21.24
CA LYS A 385 -19.78 -38.27 21.91
C LYS A 385 -18.55 -39.01 22.44
N LEU A 386 -17.39 -38.36 22.36
CA LEU A 386 -16.25 -38.68 23.23
C LEU A 386 -16.57 -38.14 24.63
N VAL A 387 -16.69 -39.05 25.60
CA VAL A 387 -17.02 -38.75 27.00
C VAL A 387 -15.83 -39.08 27.88
N ILE A 388 -15.35 -38.09 28.63
CA ILE A 388 -14.22 -38.23 29.55
C ILE A 388 -14.68 -37.91 30.96
N ALA A 389 -14.39 -38.80 31.91
CA ALA A 389 -14.62 -38.60 33.33
C ALA A 389 -13.37 -38.02 34.00
N SER A 390 -13.57 -37.07 34.92
CA SER A 390 -12.49 -36.42 35.66
C SER A 390 -11.72 -37.40 36.55
N ASP A 391 -10.39 -37.23 36.66
CA ASP A 391 -9.55 -38.01 37.58
C ASP A 391 -9.83 -37.69 39.07
N ALA A 392 -9.09 -38.34 39.98
CA ALA A 392 -9.20 -38.11 41.41
C ALA A 392 -8.90 -36.65 41.83
N SER A 393 -8.08 -35.94 41.04
CA SER A 393 -7.73 -34.53 41.20
C SER A 393 -8.63 -33.58 40.41
N LYS A 394 -9.73 -34.09 39.85
CA LYS A 394 -10.72 -33.32 39.06
C LYS A 394 -10.16 -32.74 37.76
N ARG A 395 -9.13 -33.39 37.21
CA ARG A 395 -8.55 -33.04 35.92
C ARG A 395 -9.10 -33.91 34.81
N ILE A 396 -9.25 -33.31 33.64
CA ILE A 396 -9.46 -33.91 32.35
C ILE A 396 -8.44 -33.28 31.41
N ALA A 397 -7.82 -34.09 30.58
CA ALA A 397 -7.09 -33.61 29.43
C ALA A 397 -7.12 -34.68 28.34
N TRP A 398 -7.32 -34.24 27.10
CA TRP A 398 -7.07 -35.08 25.94
C TRP A 398 -6.42 -34.25 24.84
N THR A 399 -5.64 -34.95 24.02
CA THR A 399 -5.04 -34.41 22.82
C THR A 399 -5.72 -35.01 21.60
N SER A 400 -5.70 -34.26 20.51
CA SER A 400 -6.21 -34.67 19.22
C SER A 400 -5.24 -34.22 18.14
N GLU A 401 -4.92 -35.13 17.23
CA GLU A 401 -3.90 -34.95 16.20
C GLU A 401 -4.55 -35.15 14.83
N ALA A 402 -4.20 -34.31 13.85
CA ALA A 402 -4.69 -34.43 12.48
C ALA A 402 -3.57 -34.17 11.46
N GLY A 403 -3.45 -35.07 10.49
CA GLY A 403 -2.62 -34.91 9.30
C GLY A 403 -3.33 -34.09 8.22
N LEU A 404 -2.81 -32.90 7.94
CA LEU A 404 -3.31 -31.94 6.96
C LEU A 404 -2.91 -32.33 5.52
N THR A 405 -3.37 -33.51 5.08
CA THR A 405 -2.93 -34.11 3.81
C THR A 405 -3.20 -33.21 2.60
N GLY A 406 -2.13 -32.89 1.86
CA GLY A 406 -2.18 -32.06 0.66
C GLY A 406 -2.46 -30.58 0.93
N VAL A 407 -2.09 -30.10 2.12
CA VAL A 407 -1.92 -28.67 2.45
C VAL A 407 -0.42 -28.39 2.46
N ASP A 408 0.02 -27.29 1.84
CA ASP A 408 1.39 -26.79 1.99
C ASP A 408 1.38 -25.74 3.11
N LYS A 409 2.07 -26.02 4.22
CA LYS A 409 2.07 -25.11 5.38
C LYS A 409 2.50 -23.68 5.03
N ARG A 410 3.37 -23.52 4.03
CA ARG A 410 3.89 -22.21 3.58
C ARG A 410 2.83 -21.36 2.90
N LYS A 411 1.70 -21.94 2.51
CA LYS A 411 0.59 -21.26 1.84
C LYS A 411 -0.60 -21.01 2.74
N VAL A 412 -0.55 -21.49 4.00
CA VAL A 412 -1.68 -21.42 4.92
C VAL A 412 -1.93 -19.98 5.32
N THR A 413 -3.17 -19.53 5.09
CA THR A 413 -3.65 -18.19 5.45
C THR A 413 -4.45 -18.21 6.75
N SER A 414 -5.11 -19.32 7.06
CA SER A 414 -5.86 -19.46 8.31
C SER A 414 -5.94 -20.91 8.78
N LEU A 415 -6.01 -21.07 10.09
CA LEU A 415 -6.36 -22.33 10.75
C LEU A 415 -7.53 -22.06 11.69
N THR A 416 -8.71 -22.56 11.35
CA THR A 416 -9.87 -22.53 12.23
C THR A 416 -10.03 -23.85 12.95
N VAL A 417 -10.16 -23.80 14.27
CA VAL A 417 -10.52 -24.96 15.09
C VAL A 417 -11.93 -24.77 15.61
N SER A 418 -12.79 -25.76 15.37
CA SER A 418 -14.17 -25.79 15.87
C SER A 418 -14.42 -27.06 16.68
N MET A 419 -15.10 -26.94 17.81
CA MET A 419 -15.54 -28.10 18.58
C MET A 419 -16.88 -27.87 19.27
N THR A 420 -17.57 -28.94 19.64
CA THR A 420 -18.75 -28.84 20.52
C THR A 420 -18.45 -29.48 21.87
N MET A 421 -18.91 -28.89 22.97
CA MET A 421 -18.65 -29.45 24.30
C MET A 421 -19.79 -29.12 25.27
N ASN A 422 -20.03 -30.05 26.21
CA ASN A 422 -20.84 -29.79 27.40
C ASN A 422 -20.29 -30.49 28.66
N SER A 423 -20.81 -30.08 29.82
CA SER A 423 -20.45 -30.57 31.15
C SER A 423 -21.62 -31.30 31.83
N SER A 424 -21.34 -32.35 32.62
CA SER A 424 -22.34 -32.95 33.50
C SER A 424 -22.65 -32.12 34.76
N THR A 425 -21.99 -30.97 34.95
CA THR A 425 -22.12 -30.09 36.13
C THR A 425 -22.01 -28.62 35.75
N SER A 426 -22.70 -27.75 36.48
CA SER A 426 -22.59 -26.29 36.38
C SER A 426 -21.46 -25.70 37.25
N ALA A 427 -20.76 -26.53 38.03
CA ALA A 427 -19.68 -26.06 38.90
C ALA A 427 -18.54 -25.42 38.10
N THR A 428 -18.05 -24.27 38.55
CA THR A 428 -17.02 -23.47 37.88
C THR A 428 -15.69 -24.20 37.78
N ASN A 429 -15.23 -24.47 36.57
CA ASN A 429 -13.92 -25.07 36.31
C ASN A 429 -13.46 -24.75 34.88
N PRO A 430 -12.59 -23.75 34.68
CA PRO A 430 -12.20 -23.29 33.35
C PRO A 430 -11.57 -24.39 32.50
N MET A 431 -11.96 -24.42 31.23
CA MET A 431 -11.38 -25.26 30.19
C MET A 431 -10.45 -24.41 29.33
N TYR A 432 -9.32 -24.99 28.96
CA TYR A 432 -8.32 -24.41 28.08
C TYR A 432 -8.25 -25.23 26.81
N ILE A 433 -8.21 -24.54 25.68
CA ILE A 433 -7.94 -25.13 24.37
C ILE A 433 -6.60 -24.59 23.91
N SER A 434 -5.66 -25.48 23.62
CA SER A 434 -4.31 -25.13 23.19
C SER A 434 -3.93 -25.79 21.89
N LEU A 435 -3.05 -25.13 21.14
CA LEU A 435 -2.34 -25.71 20.00
C LEU A 435 -0.89 -26.04 20.40
N TRP A 436 -0.33 -27.08 19.79
CA TRP A 436 1.08 -27.43 19.99
C TRP A 436 1.95 -26.55 19.10
N ASN A 437 2.88 -25.81 19.71
CA ASN A 437 3.91 -25.08 18.99
C ASN A 437 5.09 -26.04 18.72
N PHE A 438 5.34 -26.35 17.45
CA PHE A 438 6.38 -27.26 17.00
C PHE A 438 7.79 -26.66 17.11
N ASP A 439 7.92 -25.33 17.10
CA ASP A 439 9.21 -24.64 17.22
C ASP A 439 9.70 -24.66 18.68
N THR A 440 8.81 -24.37 19.63
CA THR A 440 9.14 -24.32 21.06
C THR A 440 8.95 -25.66 21.78
N GLY A 441 8.22 -26.60 21.18
CA GLY A 441 7.86 -27.88 21.79
C GLY A 441 6.95 -27.71 23.02
N SER A 442 5.97 -26.80 22.95
CA SER A 442 5.07 -26.50 24.09
C SER A 442 3.63 -26.19 23.66
N TRP A 443 2.69 -26.38 24.59
CA TRP A 443 1.27 -26.05 24.39
C TRP A 443 1.02 -24.55 24.60
N GLN A 444 0.34 -23.91 23.65
CA GLN A 444 -0.05 -22.48 23.69
C GLN A 444 -1.57 -22.36 23.74
N VAL A 445 -2.09 -21.73 24.80
CA VAL A 445 -3.54 -21.50 24.98
C VAL A 445 -4.07 -20.54 23.92
N GLN A 446 -5.10 -20.97 23.21
CA GLN A 446 -5.81 -20.16 22.21
C GLN A 446 -7.16 -19.67 22.71
N LYS A 447 -7.83 -20.43 23.58
CA LYS A 447 -9.14 -20.07 24.12
C LYS A 447 -9.33 -20.62 25.53
N THR A 448 -9.91 -19.82 26.42
CA THR A 448 -10.33 -20.23 27.76
C THR A 448 -11.84 -20.11 27.90
N MET A 449 -12.50 -21.06 28.55
CA MET A 449 -13.95 -21.00 28.73
C MET A 449 -14.44 -21.52 30.07
N LYS A 450 -15.53 -20.93 30.56
CA LYS A 450 -16.33 -21.43 31.70
C LYS A 450 -17.12 -22.69 31.37
N THR A 451 -17.52 -23.38 32.43
CA THR A 451 -18.33 -24.59 32.38
C THR A 451 -19.80 -24.32 32.13
N ARG A 452 -20.39 -25.00 31.14
CA ARG A 452 -21.84 -25.01 30.87
C ARG A 452 -22.37 -26.44 30.75
N THR A 453 -23.57 -26.66 31.28
CA THR A 453 -24.28 -27.94 31.16
C THR A 453 -24.94 -28.12 29.80
N GLU A 454 -25.29 -27.00 29.18
CA GLU A 454 -25.74 -26.92 27.80
C GLU A 454 -24.57 -27.15 26.85
N GLU A 455 -24.90 -27.64 25.65
CA GLU A 455 -23.92 -27.84 24.61
C GLU A 455 -23.63 -26.54 23.88
N GLU A 456 -22.34 -26.23 23.76
CA GLU A 456 -21.84 -25.01 23.16
C GLU A 456 -20.87 -25.35 22.01
N THR A 457 -20.95 -24.57 20.94
CA THR A 457 -19.99 -24.61 19.83
C THR A 457 -18.88 -23.59 20.11
N ILE A 458 -17.65 -24.07 20.13
CA ILE A 458 -16.45 -23.29 20.40
C ILE A 458 -15.68 -23.14 19.10
N ARG A 459 -15.26 -21.91 18.78
CA ARG A 459 -14.47 -21.63 17.59
C ARG A 459 -13.41 -20.58 17.87
N PHE A 460 -12.24 -20.76 17.26
CA PHE A 460 -11.24 -19.72 17.12
C PHE A 460 -10.52 -19.90 15.78
N THR A 461 -10.03 -18.80 15.24
CA THR A 461 -9.31 -18.78 13.98
C THR A 461 -7.95 -18.13 14.23
N VAL A 462 -6.88 -18.83 13.85
CA VAL A 462 -5.52 -18.28 13.85
C VAL A 462 -5.25 -17.77 12.43
N THR A 463 -4.92 -16.49 12.30
CA THR A 463 -4.56 -15.84 11.02
C THR A 463 -3.15 -15.24 11.03
N ASP A 464 -2.53 -15.09 12.21
CA ASP A 464 -1.15 -14.63 12.33
C ASP A 464 -0.20 -15.65 11.70
N PRO A 465 0.53 -15.29 10.62
CA PRO A 465 1.41 -16.21 9.93
C PRO A 465 2.53 -16.80 10.78
N LEU A 466 3.09 -16.04 11.73
CA LEU A 466 4.15 -16.52 12.61
C LEU A 466 3.61 -17.59 13.56
N HIS A 467 2.38 -17.43 14.04
CA HIS A 467 1.72 -18.46 14.83
C HIS A 467 1.33 -19.67 13.98
N LEU A 468 0.79 -19.46 12.78
CA LEU A 468 0.41 -20.54 11.86
C LEU A 468 1.58 -21.46 11.51
N GLU A 469 2.74 -20.88 11.16
CA GLU A 469 3.96 -21.64 10.85
C GLU A 469 4.41 -22.50 12.04
N SER A 470 4.23 -22.01 13.26
CA SER A 470 4.62 -22.71 14.49
C SER A 470 3.63 -23.81 14.90
N TYR A 471 2.35 -23.71 14.51
CA TYR A 471 1.31 -24.69 14.87
C TYR A 471 1.11 -25.82 13.84
N ILE A 472 1.76 -25.72 12.68
CA ILE A 472 1.71 -26.74 11.63
C ILE A 472 3.12 -27.28 11.40
N SER A 473 3.31 -28.58 11.63
CA SER A 473 4.62 -29.22 11.44
C SER A 473 5.06 -29.26 9.97
N ASP A 474 6.34 -29.51 9.71
CA ASP A 474 6.85 -29.74 8.35
C ASP A 474 6.21 -30.96 7.65
N ALA A 475 5.71 -31.91 8.43
CA ALA A 475 4.93 -33.05 7.94
C ALA A 475 3.44 -32.72 7.75
N SER A 476 3.05 -31.45 7.87
CA SER A 476 1.67 -30.96 7.79
C SER A 476 0.77 -31.59 8.87
N GLU A 477 1.22 -31.61 10.12
CA GLU A 477 0.46 -32.10 11.27
C GLU A 477 0.06 -30.94 12.17
N VAL A 478 -1.16 -30.99 12.72
CA VAL A 478 -1.63 -30.08 13.77
C VAL A 478 -2.06 -30.87 15.00
N ARG A 479 -1.83 -30.31 16.20
CA ARG A 479 -2.27 -30.89 17.47
C ARG A 479 -3.06 -29.88 18.29
N ALA A 480 -4.21 -30.30 18.77
CA ALA A 480 -5.01 -29.57 19.74
C ALA A 480 -5.08 -30.33 21.06
N ARG A 481 -5.10 -29.59 22.18
CA ARG A 481 -5.30 -30.15 23.52
C ARG A 481 -6.42 -29.41 24.20
N VAL A 482 -7.30 -30.16 24.84
CA VAL A 482 -8.38 -29.62 25.66
C VAL A 482 -8.19 -30.12 27.07
N TYR A 483 -8.11 -29.21 28.04
CA TYR A 483 -7.81 -29.56 29.43
C TYR A 483 -8.36 -28.56 30.44
N ASN A 484 -8.35 -28.93 31.72
CA ASN A 484 -8.60 -28.01 32.83
C ASN A 484 -7.50 -28.07 33.89
N SER A 485 -7.47 -27.07 34.76
CA SER A 485 -6.60 -27.04 35.94
C SER A 485 -7.22 -27.83 37.11
N ALA A 486 -6.40 -28.40 38.00
CA ALA A 486 -6.91 -29.11 39.18
C ALA A 486 -7.65 -28.14 40.12
N VAL A 487 -8.93 -28.39 40.40
CA VAL A 487 -9.73 -27.59 41.34
C VAL A 487 -10.39 -28.52 42.36
N SER A 488 -9.92 -28.48 43.61
CA SER A 488 -10.34 -29.39 44.68
C SER A 488 -11.80 -29.23 45.11
N ALA A 489 -12.41 -28.07 44.86
CA ALA A 489 -13.79 -27.78 45.23
C ALA A 489 -14.85 -28.32 44.23
N THR A 490 -14.43 -28.80 43.06
CA THR A 490 -15.34 -29.25 42.00
C THR A 490 -15.77 -30.71 42.23
N PRO A 491 -17.07 -31.05 42.17
CA PRO A 491 -17.53 -32.44 42.19
C PRO A 491 -16.91 -33.28 41.06
N ALA A 492 -16.97 -34.61 41.13
CA ALA A 492 -16.64 -35.44 39.96
C ALA A 492 -17.60 -35.11 38.81
N TYR A 493 -17.08 -35.03 37.59
CA TYR A 493 -17.86 -34.65 36.41
C TYR A 493 -17.40 -35.39 35.16
N THR A 494 -18.23 -35.38 34.13
CA THR A 494 -17.85 -35.76 32.77
C THR A 494 -17.87 -34.55 31.84
N ARG A 495 -17.05 -34.61 30.80
CA ARG A 495 -17.13 -33.76 29.61
C ARG A 495 -17.51 -34.64 28.45
N ALA A 496 -18.44 -34.16 27.63
CA ALA A 496 -18.77 -34.81 26.39
C ALA A 496 -18.57 -33.83 25.23
N THR A 497 -17.93 -34.30 24.17
CA THR A 497 -17.68 -33.54 22.94
C THR A 497 -18.05 -34.40 21.74
N ASP A 498 -18.66 -33.79 20.73
CA ASP A 498 -19.29 -34.49 19.61
C ASP A 498 -18.84 -33.94 18.24
N LEU A 499 -17.73 -33.20 18.22
CA LEU A 499 -17.12 -32.64 17.02
C LEU A 499 -15.79 -32.01 17.43
N LEU A 500 -14.71 -32.32 16.74
CA LEU A 500 -13.49 -31.51 16.72
C LEU A 500 -13.02 -31.43 15.28
N HIS A 501 -12.79 -30.21 14.81
CA HIS A 501 -12.59 -29.95 13.39
C HIS A 501 -11.52 -28.90 13.17
N PHE A 502 -10.66 -29.16 12.18
CA PHE A 502 -9.66 -28.24 11.68
C PHE A 502 -10.03 -27.84 10.26
N ALA A 503 -10.25 -26.56 10.01
CA ALA A 503 -10.39 -26.01 8.67
C ALA A 503 -9.17 -25.16 8.35
N VAL A 504 -8.54 -25.44 7.22
CA VAL A 504 -7.33 -24.76 6.76
C VAL A 504 -7.62 -24.10 5.43
N GLU A 505 -7.38 -22.80 5.36
CA GLU A 505 -7.36 -22.06 4.10
C GLU A 505 -5.92 -21.82 3.66
N TYR A 506 -5.72 -21.82 2.34
CA TYR A 506 -4.42 -21.58 1.75
C TYR A 506 -4.53 -20.77 0.46
N GLY A 507 -3.64 -19.80 0.32
CA GLY A 507 -3.62 -18.85 -0.79
C GLY A 507 -2.62 -19.19 -1.89
N ASP A 508 -2.51 -18.27 -2.84
CA ASP A 508 -1.55 -18.37 -3.93
C ASP A 508 -0.13 -17.97 -3.51
N VAL A 509 -0.03 -17.08 -2.51
CA VAL A 509 1.25 -16.64 -1.93
C VAL A 509 1.86 -17.77 -1.10
N THR A 510 3.15 -18.02 -1.33
CA THR A 510 3.97 -18.98 -0.58
C THR A 510 4.90 -18.20 0.34
N ALA A 511 5.14 -18.68 1.56
CA ALA A 511 6.13 -18.10 2.44
C ALA A 511 7.56 -18.31 1.91
N PHE A 512 8.35 -17.23 1.90
CA PHE A 512 9.78 -17.22 1.55
C PHE A 512 10.45 -15.97 2.13
N GLU A 513 11.76 -15.88 2.01
CA GLU A 513 12.52 -14.71 2.43
C GLU A 513 13.48 -14.26 1.32
N PHE A 514 13.60 -12.96 1.11
CA PHE A 514 14.59 -12.36 0.21
C PHE A 514 15.42 -11.30 0.95
N ALA A 515 16.57 -10.93 0.39
CA ALA A 515 17.41 -9.86 0.92
C ALA A 515 17.42 -8.65 -0.02
N MET A 516 17.60 -7.45 0.55
CA MET A 516 17.82 -6.25 -0.24
C MET A 516 19.04 -5.48 0.27
N ILE A 517 19.86 -5.04 -0.69
CA ILE A 517 21.05 -4.21 -0.52
C ILE A 517 20.93 -2.92 -1.34
N SER A 518 21.72 -1.91 -0.99
CA SER A 518 21.81 -0.65 -1.76
C SER A 518 23.12 0.07 -1.47
N ASP A 519 23.49 1.01 -2.34
CA ASP A 519 24.57 1.97 -2.12
C ASP A 519 25.91 1.25 -1.83
N VAL A 520 26.32 0.39 -2.77
CA VAL A 520 27.55 -0.42 -2.69
C VAL A 520 28.80 0.45 -2.85
N HIS A 521 28.78 1.39 -3.81
CA HIS A 521 29.89 2.31 -4.12
C HIS A 521 31.25 1.63 -4.27
N GLU A 522 31.41 0.69 -5.21
CA GLU A 522 32.76 0.21 -5.55
C GLU A 522 33.63 1.38 -6.04
N LEU A 523 34.89 1.55 -5.60
CA LEU A 523 35.69 0.66 -4.70
C LEU A 523 35.55 0.98 -3.20
N VAL A 524 34.82 2.02 -2.83
CA VAL A 524 34.74 2.53 -1.45
C VAL A 524 34.10 1.50 -0.52
N GLY A 525 32.96 0.92 -0.90
CA GLY A 525 32.23 -0.07 -0.09
C GLY A 525 32.71 -1.52 -0.25
N HIS A 526 33.78 -1.76 -1.01
CA HIS A 526 34.26 -3.10 -1.39
C HIS A 526 34.29 -4.13 -0.24
N ASN A 527 34.95 -3.78 0.87
CA ASN A 527 35.09 -4.71 2.00
C ASN A 527 33.74 -4.98 2.71
N ASN A 528 32.85 -3.99 2.73
CA ASN A 528 31.53 -4.16 3.32
C ASN A 528 30.65 -5.04 2.44
N PHE A 529 30.73 -4.87 1.12
CA PHE A 529 30.02 -5.70 0.16
C PHE A 529 30.46 -7.17 0.26
N LEU A 530 31.77 -7.44 0.31
CA LEU A 530 32.29 -8.79 0.52
C LEU A 530 31.80 -9.43 1.84
N SER A 531 31.71 -8.65 2.92
CA SER A 531 31.18 -9.12 4.21
C SER A 531 29.70 -9.53 4.09
N VAL A 532 28.90 -8.70 3.41
CA VAL A 532 27.48 -9.00 3.18
C VAL A 532 27.31 -10.21 2.25
N ILE A 533 28.14 -10.37 1.21
CA ILE A 533 28.10 -11.56 0.35
C ILE A 533 28.39 -12.83 1.15
N ASP A 534 29.39 -12.81 2.04
CA ASP A 534 29.72 -13.97 2.89
C ASP A 534 28.54 -14.34 3.80
N ASP A 535 27.92 -13.35 4.44
CA ASP A 535 26.76 -13.56 5.32
C ASP A 535 25.52 -14.06 4.55
N LEU A 536 25.26 -13.53 3.35
CA LEU A 536 24.19 -14.00 2.47
C LEU A 536 24.41 -15.47 2.04
N ASN A 537 25.64 -15.84 1.67
CA ASN A 537 25.98 -17.18 1.22
C ASN A 537 25.98 -18.21 2.36
N THR A 538 26.37 -17.81 3.57
CA THR A 538 26.64 -18.76 4.66
C THR A 538 25.58 -18.79 5.76
N VAL A 539 24.90 -17.67 6.04
CA VAL A 539 23.95 -17.55 7.17
C VAL A 539 22.52 -17.36 6.69
N VAL A 540 22.24 -16.35 5.86
CA VAL A 540 20.85 -15.98 5.52
C VAL A 540 20.25 -16.85 4.43
N GLN A 541 21.01 -17.08 3.35
CA GLN A 541 20.61 -17.94 2.24
C GLN A 541 19.23 -17.60 1.65
N PRO A 542 19.02 -16.35 1.18
CA PRO A 542 17.72 -15.89 0.72
C PRO A 542 17.27 -16.57 -0.59
N ALA A 543 15.98 -16.48 -0.90
CA ALA A 543 15.44 -16.94 -2.18
C ALA A 543 16.04 -16.19 -3.38
N PHE A 544 16.27 -14.90 -3.22
CA PHE A 544 16.92 -13.99 -4.17
C PHE A 544 17.36 -12.70 -3.45
N ILE A 545 18.12 -11.86 -4.14
CA ILE A 545 18.61 -10.57 -3.66
C ILE A 545 18.14 -9.46 -4.60
N VAL A 546 17.79 -8.30 -4.04
CA VAL A 546 17.54 -7.06 -4.80
C VAL A 546 18.61 -6.03 -4.47
N ASN A 547 19.22 -5.41 -5.47
CA ASN A 547 20.08 -4.24 -5.31
C ASN A 547 19.42 -3.00 -5.93
N THR A 548 19.20 -1.95 -5.13
CA THR A 548 18.55 -0.73 -5.62
C THR A 548 19.47 0.30 -6.27
N GLY A 549 20.79 0.08 -6.31
CA GLY A 549 21.68 0.89 -7.14
C GLY A 549 22.91 1.41 -6.41
N ASP A 550 23.58 2.37 -7.07
CA ASP A 550 24.87 2.92 -6.68
C ASP A 550 25.90 1.80 -6.49
N VAL A 551 26.05 0.99 -7.54
CA VAL A 551 27.05 -0.08 -7.57
C VAL A 551 28.47 0.46 -7.73
N THR A 552 28.58 1.65 -8.32
CA THR A 552 29.82 2.40 -8.49
C THR A 552 29.80 3.70 -7.67
N ASP A 553 30.96 4.26 -7.35
CA ASP A 553 31.04 5.59 -6.71
C ASP A 553 31.04 6.74 -7.74
N HIS A 554 31.58 6.51 -8.94
CA HIS A 554 31.78 7.53 -9.97
C HIS A 554 31.36 7.07 -11.38
N GLY A 555 30.87 5.84 -11.54
CA GLY A 555 30.48 5.27 -12.82
C GLY A 555 31.66 5.08 -13.78
N VAL A 556 32.89 4.95 -13.26
CA VAL A 556 34.08 4.75 -14.12
C VAL A 556 34.22 3.27 -14.49
N PRO A 557 34.83 2.93 -15.65
CA PRO A 557 34.93 1.55 -16.11
C PRO A 557 35.53 0.57 -15.08
N ALA A 558 36.54 1.01 -14.31
CA ALA A 558 37.21 0.18 -13.31
C ALA A 558 36.32 -0.20 -12.12
N GLU A 559 35.41 0.67 -11.70
CA GLU A 559 34.47 0.40 -10.60
C GLU A 559 33.44 -0.65 -11.03
N PHE A 560 32.89 -0.53 -12.24
CA PHE A 560 32.01 -1.56 -12.79
C PHE A 560 32.73 -2.91 -12.97
N ASP A 561 33.99 -2.89 -13.40
CA ASP A 561 34.77 -4.12 -13.59
C ASP A 561 35.03 -4.81 -12.23
N GLN A 562 35.30 -4.04 -11.17
CA GLN A 562 35.41 -4.59 -9.82
C GLN A 562 34.06 -5.11 -9.30
N TYR A 563 32.98 -4.33 -9.46
CA TYR A 563 31.64 -4.77 -9.06
C TYR A 563 31.28 -6.10 -9.72
N ALA A 564 31.61 -6.30 -11.00
CA ALA A 564 31.37 -7.56 -11.69
C ALA A 564 32.15 -8.74 -11.10
N ILE A 565 33.34 -8.51 -10.54
CA ILE A 565 34.14 -9.55 -9.85
C ILE A 565 33.46 -9.95 -8.54
N ASP A 566 33.08 -8.98 -7.73
CA ASP A 566 32.51 -9.24 -6.40
C ASP A 566 31.08 -9.78 -6.51
N ARG A 567 30.26 -9.22 -7.41
CA ARG A 567 28.92 -9.72 -7.76
C ARG A 567 28.93 -11.20 -8.15
N ALA A 568 29.99 -11.68 -8.82
CA ALA A 568 30.09 -13.08 -9.25
C ALA A 568 30.25 -14.08 -8.08
N LEU A 569 30.49 -13.60 -6.86
CA LEU A 569 30.58 -14.41 -5.64
C LEU A 569 29.20 -14.70 -5.01
N ILE A 570 28.14 -14.02 -5.43
CA ILE A 570 26.79 -14.22 -4.92
C ILE A 570 26.23 -15.55 -5.46
N GLU A 571 25.74 -16.42 -4.56
CA GLU A 571 25.23 -17.76 -4.93
C GLU A 571 23.73 -17.79 -5.26
N PHE A 572 23.02 -16.66 -5.12
CA PHE A 572 21.57 -16.54 -5.31
C PHE A 572 21.21 -15.65 -6.52
N PRO A 573 19.99 -15.77 -7.07
CA PRO A 573 19.51 -14.83 -8.07
C PRO A 573 19.58 -13.38 -7.56
N LEU A 574 20.10 -12.47 -8.40
CA LEU A 574 20.29 -11.06 -8.07
C LEU A 574 19.55 -10.20 -9.12
N TYR A 575 18.68 -9.32 -8.65
CA TYR A 575 17.92 -8.36 -9.47
C TYR A 575 18.32 -6.95 -9.09
N GLU A 576 18.58 -6.10 -10.07
CA GLU A 576 19.29 -4.84 -9.86
C GLU A 576 18.70 -3.72 -10.71
N VAL A 577 18.80 -2.49 -10.21
CA VAL A 577 18.51 -1.25 -10.93
C VAL A 577 19.61 -0.21 -10.67
N PRO A 578 19.81 0.77 -11.57
CA PRO A 578 20.88 1.75 -11.42
C PRO A 578 20.58 2.73 -10.29
N GLY A 579 21.64 3.24 -9.69
CA GLY A 579 21.60 4.46 -8.87
C GLY A 579 22.19 5.67 -9.59
N ASN A 580 22.11 6.85 -8.96
CA ASN A 580 22.59 8.09 -9.57
C ASN A 580 24.11 8.08 -9.77
N HIS A 581 24.90 7.45 -8.89
CA HIS A 581 26.35 7.35 -9.04
C HIS A 581 26.76 6.51 -10.26
N ASP A 582 25.92 5.58 -10.70
CA ASP A 582 26.16 4.74 -11.88
C ASP A 582 26.02 5.51 -13.21
N VAL A 583 25.32 6.65 -13.20
CA VAL A 583 24.94 7.37 -14.44
C VAL A 583 25.31 8.86 -14.46
N ARG A 584 25.94 9.40 -13.39
CA ARG A 584 26.08 10.86 -13.21
C ARG A 584 27.46 11.46 -13.52
N TRP A 585 28.55 10.85 -13.03
CA TRP A 585 29.78 11.61 -12.80
C TRP A 585 30.72 11.70 -14.01
N TRP A 586 31.29 10.58 -14.46
CA TRP A 586 32.35 10.57 -15.49
C TRP A 586 31.88 10.04 -16.84
N ASN A 587 30.74 9.37 -16.83
CA ASN A 587 30.34 8.50 -17.90
C ASN A 587 29.49 9.23 -18.93
N SER A 588 30.07 9.51 -20.10
CA SER A 588 29.34 10.08 -21.25
C SER A 588 28.32 9.12 -21.89
N ASN A 589 28.41 7.82 -21.61
CA ASN A 589 27.44 6.83 -22.04
C ASN A 589 26.27 6.68 -21.03
N GLY A 590 26.41 7.21 -19.82
CA GLY A 590 25.40 7.21 -18.76
C GLY A 590 24.80 5.82 -18.54
N LYS A 591 23.46 5.76 -18.63
CA LYS A 591 22.67 4.52 -18.49
C LYS A 591 23.14 3.34 -19.36
N LYS A 592 23.76 3.60 -20.52
CA LYS A 592 24.22 2.54 -21.43
C LYS A 592 25.35 1.69 -20.86
N ASP A 593 26.24 2.26 -20.04
CA ASP A 593 27.31 1.45 -19.44
C ASP A 593 26.73 0.53 -18.36
N TYR A 594 25.77 1.02 -17.56
CA TYR A 594 25.05 0.17 -16.61
C TYR A 594 24.33 -0.99 -17.33
N GLU A 595 23.59 -0.69 -18.41
CA GLU A 595 22.92 -1.71 -19.23
C GLU A 595 23.89 -2.78 -19.78
N GLN A 596 25.08 -2.35 -20.20
CA GLN A 596 26.08 -3.25 -20.79
C GLN A 596 26.86 -4.04 -19.75
N LYS A 597 27.12 -3.46 -18.58
CA LYS A 597 28.02 -4.03 -17.57
C LYS A 597 27.31 -4.72 -16.40
N VAL A 598 26.09 -4.28 -16.06
CA VAL A 598 25.36 -4.75 -14.88
C VAL A 598 24.09 -5.50 -15.28
N GLY A 599 23.12 -4.80 -15.87
CA GLY A 599 21.79 -5.36 -16.13
C GLY A 599 20.79 -4.33 -16.65
N PRO A 600 19.52 -4.72 -16.84
CA PRO A 600 18.48 -3.82 -17.37
C PRO A 600 18.23 -2.63 -16.44
N LEU A 601 17.78 -1.50 -17.00
CA LEU A 601 17.46 -0.30 -16.22
C LEU A 601 16.24 -0.48 -15.31
N TYR A 602 15.28 -1.31 -15.73
CA TYR A 602 14.08 -1.66 -15.00
C TYR A 602 13.66 -3.07 -15.41
N GLN A 603 13.01 -3.79 -14.49
CA GLN A 603 12.63 -5.17 -14.69
C GLN A 603 11.52 -5.59 -13.71
N SER A 604 10.80 -6.65 -14.05
CA SER A 604 9.80 -7.27 -13.18
C SER A 604 9.94 -8.79 -13.21
N PHE A 605 9.51 -9.45 -12.13
CA PHE A 605 9.47 -10.91 -12.04
C PHE A 605 8.46 -11.37 -10.99
N ASP A 606 8.00 -12.61 -11.13
CA ASP A 606 7.12 -13.27 -10.15
C ASP A 606 7.91 -14.26 -9.30
N TYR A 607 7.69 -14.24 -7.98
CA TYR A 607 8.20 -15.28 -7.08
C TYR A 607 7.20 -15.54 -5.96
N GLY A 608 6.91 -16.82 -5.71
CA GLY A 608 6.07 -17.23 -4.57
C GLY A 608 4.68 -16.59 -4.54
N GLY A 609 4.09 -16.23 -5.68
CA GLY A 609 2.78 -15.58 -5.77
C GLY A 609 2.79 -14.06 -5.59
N VAL A 610 3.97 -13.43 -5.55
CA VAL A 610 4.17 -11.98 -5.46
C VAL A 610 4.84 -11.48 -6.75
N HIS A 611 4.42 -10.31 -7.22
CA HIS A 611 5.01 -9.62 -8.36
C HIS A 611 5.97 -8.53 -7.89
N PHE A 612 7.22 -8.58 -8.34
CA PHE A 612 8.27 -7.64 -7.95
C PHE A 612 8.60 -6.72 -9.12
N VAL A 613 8.66 -5.42 -8.89
CA VAL A 613 8.91 -4.42 -9.94
C VAL A 613 10.02 -3.48 -9.53
N LEU A 614 11.12 -3.48 -10.27
CA LEU A 614 12.26 -2.61 -10.04
C LEU A 614 12.27 -1.48 -11.08
N LEU A 615 12.35 -0.24 -10.61
CA LEU A 615 12.16 0.98 -11.38
C LEU A 615 13.47 1.75 -11.56
N ASP A 616 13.73 2.20 -12.79
CA ASP A 616 14.77 3.20 -13.07
C ASP A 616 14.29 4.59 -12.64
N SER A 617 14.69 5.01 -11.45
CA SER A 617 14.44 6.37 -10.97
C SER A 617 15.51 7.36 -11.41
N THR A 618 16.59 6.92 -12.06
CA THR A 618 17.77 7.76 -12.31
C THR A 618 17.58 8.67 -13.53
N VAL A 619 18.29 9.79 -13.53
CA VAL A 619 18.42 10.67 -14.70
C VAL A 619 19.90 10.83 -15.02
N THR A 620 20.28 10.61 -16.27
CA THR A 620 21.68 10.67 -16.70
C THR A 620 22.25 12.07 -16.41
N LEU A 621 23.42 12.12 -15.76
CA LEU A 621 24.12 13.34 -15.33
C LEU A 621 23.41 14.19 -14.24
N GLU A 622 22.37 13.66 -13.59
CA GLU A 622 21.68 14.34 -12.49
C GLU A 622 21.84 13.62 -11.15
N ASN A 623 21.68 14.39 -10.07
CA ASN A 623 21.54 13.80 -8.74
C ASN A 623 20.13 13.26 -8.49
N ASP A 624 19.14 14.05 -8.87
CA ASP A 624 17.75 13.82 -8.51
C ASP A 624 17.07 12.95 -9.57
N GLY A 625 16.13 12.14 -9.13
CA GLY A 625 15.44 11.16 -9.95
C GLY A 625 14.20 11.69 -10.68
N LYS A 626 13.77 10.93 -11.67
CA LYS A 626 12.49 11.12 -12.38
C LYS A 626 12.01 9.83 -13.01
N LEU A 627 10.72 9.54 -12.90
CA LEU A 627 10.11 8.45 -13.66
C LEU A 627 9.80 8.92 -15.09
N SER A 628 10.48 8.32 -16.07
CA SER A 628 10.27 8.69 -17.48
C SER A 628 8.89 8.23 -17.98
N PRO A 629 8.27 8.93 -18.96
CA PRO A 629 7.06 8.45 -19.61
C PRO A 629 7.22 7.04 -20.20
N LYS A 630 8.41 6.71 -20.71
CA LYS A 630 8.75 5.37 -21.22
C LYS A 630 8.63 4.30 -20.12
N LEU A 631 9.22 4.55 -18.95
CA LEU A 631 9.11 3.66 -17.79
C LEU A 631 7.65 3.53 -17.33
N LEU A 632 6.95 4.65 -17.16
CA LEU A 632 5.55 4.65 -16.72
C LEU A 632 4.62 3.88 -17.68
N ASN A 633 4.88 3.92 -18.98
CA ASN A 633 4.13 3.13 -19.97
C ASN A 633 4.51 1.65 -19.92
N TRP A 634 5.78 1.33 -19.64
CA TRP A 634 6.21 -0.04 -19.40
C TRP A 634 5.54 -0.62 -18.16
N VAL A 635 5.56 0.09 -17.02
CA VAL A 635 4.87 -0.33 -15.78
C VAL A 635 3.38 -0.60 -16.04
N ALA A 636 2.71 0.29 -16.78
CA ALA A 636 1.29 0.07 -17.12
C ALA A 636 1.08 -1.20 -17.97
N SER A 637 2.01 -1.53 -18.85
CA SER A 637 1.95 -2.73 -19.70
C SER A 637 2.28 -4.01 -18.92
N ASP A 638 3.23 -3.92 -17.99
CA ASP A 638 3.64 -4.99 -17.09
C ASP A 638 2.49 -5.39 -16.17
N LEU A 639 1.94 -4.42 -15.44
CA LEU A 639 0.81 -4.63 -14.52
C LEU A 639 -0.46 -5.13 -15.22
N ALA A 640 -0.67 -4.79 -16.49
CA ALA A 640 -1.82 -5.29 -17.24
C ALA A 640 -1.85 -6.82 -17.41
N ASN A 641 -0.72 -7.51 -17.19
CA ASN A 641 -0.62 -8.97 -17.22
C ASN A 641 -0.71 -9.62 -15.82
N VAL A 642 -0.86 -8.80 -14.77
CA VAL A 642 -0.90 -9.23 -13.37
C VAL A 642 -2.32 -9.11 -12.84
N SER A 643 -2.79 -10.08 -12.05
CA SER A 643 -4.09 -9.96 -11.39
C SER A 643 -4.07 -8.78 -10.42
N GLN A 644 -5.18 -8.02 -10.33
CA GLN A 644 -5.29 -6.90 -9.39
C GLN A 644 -5.08 -7.30 -7.92
N ASP A 645 -5.29 -8.59 -7.63
CA ASP A 645 -5.18 -9.18 -6.30
C ASP A 645 -3.76 -9.64 -5.95
N THR A 646 -2.90 -9.84 -6.96
CA THR A 646 -1.52 -10.27 -6.75
C THR A 646 -0.76 -9.19 -5.97
N PRO A 647 -0.15 -9.51 -4.82
CA PRO A 647 0.68 -8.56 -4.09
C PRO A 647 1.85 -8.07 -4.94
N ILE A 648 2.08 -6.76 -4.94
CA ILE A 648 3.15 -6.12 -5.72
C ILE A 648 4.08 -5.33 -4.80
N ILE A 649 5.39 -5.57 -4.93
CA ILE A 649 6.44 -4.81 -4.23
C ILE A 649 7.25 -4.04 -5.26
N PHE A 650 7.34 -2.73 -5.08
CA PHE A 650 8.17 -1.84 -5.90
C PHE A 650 9.54 -1.60 -5.29
N PHE A 651 10.55 -1.45 -6.14
CA PHE A 651 11.88 -1.01 -5.76
C PHE A 651 12.36 0.12 -6.67
N ALA A 652 13.13 1.06 -6.12
CA ALA A 652 13.96 1.97 -6.93
C ALA A 652 15.10 2.52 -6.09
N HIS A 653 16.12 3.10 -6.73
CA HIS A 653 17.19 3.79 -5.99
C HIS A 653 16.68 4.93 -5.11
N HIS A 654 15.96 5.88 -5.72
CA HIS A 654 15.51 7.09 -5.05
C HIS A 654 14.18 6.86 -4.29
N PRO A 655 14.06 7.35 -3.03
CA PRO A 655 12.78 7.37 -2.33
C PRO A 655 11.85 8.47 -2.87
N PHE A 656 10.54 8.29 -2.75
CA PHE A 656 9.56 9.30 -3.18
C PHE A 656 9.20 10.29 -2.07
N GLU A 657 10.19 11.07 -1.64
CA GLU A 657 9.97 12.27 -0.83
C GLU A 657 9.65 13.46 -1.75
N ILE A 658 8.54 14.16 -1.48
CA ILE A 658 8.05 15.33 -2.25
C ILE A 658 9.06 16.51 -2.30
N LEU A 659 10.20 16.39 -1.63
CA LEU A 659 11.15 17.49 -1.47
C LEU A 659 12.60 17.16 -1.82
N ARG A 660 12.92 15.94 -2.29
CA ARG A 660 14.34 15.60 -2.55
C ARG A 660 14.64 14.75 -3.77
N ASN A 661 13.83 13.78 -4.19
CA ASN A 661 14.46 12.66 -4.90
C ASN A 661 13.78 12.14 -6.18
N VAL A 662 12.46 12.28 -6.42
CA VAL A 662 11.86 11.82 -7.69
C VAL A 662 10.65 12.64 -8.13
N THR A 663 10.64 13.13 -9.37
CA THR A 663 9.43 13.68 -10.02
C THR A 663 8.61 12.59 -10.73
N ALA A 664 7.32 12.85 -10.91
CA ALA A 664 6.32 11.94 -11.50
C ALA A 664 5.76 10.81 -10.60
N LYS A 665 5.82 10.98 -9.26
CA LYS A 665 5.24 10.06 -8.27
C LYS A 665 3.74 9.83 -8.51
N GLN A 666 2.99 10.90 -8.77
CA GLN A 666 1.53 10.82 -8.88
C GLN A 666 1.09 9.99 -10.07
N GLU A 667 1.80 10.11 -11.20
CA GLU A 667 1.50 9.38 -12.43
C GLU A 667 1.78 7.89 -12.30
N LEU A 668 2.71 7.51 -11.41
CA LEU A 668 2.91 6.13 -11.01
C LEU A 668 1.75 5.66 -10.11
N LEU A 669 1.41 6.42 -9.06
CA LEU A 669 0.29 6.12 -8.14
C LEU A 669 -1.03 5.93 -8.91
N ASP A 670 -1.31 6.79 -9.89
CA ASP A 670 -2.51 6.75 -10.72
C ASP A 670 -2.61 5.47 -11.55
N ARG A 671 -1.48 4.95 -12.06
CA ARG A 671 -1.45 3.74 -12.90
C ARG A 671 -1.69 2.47 -12.10
N PHE A 672 -1.20 2.42 -10.87
CA PHE A 672 -1.32 1.22 -10.04
C PHE A 672 -2.44 1.30 -9.00
N ARG A 673 -3.26 2.36 -8.99
CA ARG A 673 -4.30 2.58 -7.98
C ARG A 673 -5.25 1.37 -7.80
N ASN A 674 -5.50 0.58 -8.84
CA ASN A 674 -6.39 -0.59 -8.75
C ASN A 674 -5.68 -1.92 -8.44
N TYR A 675 -4.38 -1.89 -8.14
CA TYR A 675 -3.58 -3.08 -7.84
C TYR A 675 -3.19 -3.13 -6.36
N ASN A 676 -2.99 -4.35 -5.86
CA ASN A 676 -2.55 -4.67 -4.51
C ASN A 676 -1.06 -4.34 -4.28
N ILE A 677 -0.74 -3.05 -4.10
CA ILE A 677 0.63 -2.59 -3.87
C ILE A 677 0.96 -2.66 -2.39
N VAL A 678 1.86 -3.56 -1.98
CA VAL A 678 2.09 -3.86 -0.56
C VAL A 678 3.29 -3.12 0.03
N ALA A 679 4.28 -2.72 -0.77
CA ALA A 679 5.43 -1.93 -0.30
C ALA A 679 6.17 -1.22 -1.45
N TYR A 680 6.88 -0.15 -1.11
CA TYR A 680 7.91 0.47 -1.94
C TYR A 680 9.23 0.57 -1.14
N LEU A 681 10.30 -0.01 -1.68
CA LEU A 681 11.60 -0.14 -1.02
C LEU A 681 12.69 0.61 -1.81
N SER A 682 13.56 1.36 -1.13
CA SER A 682 14.58 2.20 -1.80
C SER A 682 15.85 2.43 -0.98
N GLY A 683 16.88 3.05 -1.58
CA GLY A 683 18.16 3.41 -0.98
C GLY A 683 18.46 4.92 -1.06
N HIS A 684 19.65 5.29 -1.53
CA HIS A 684 20.11 6.66 -1.87
C HIS A 684 20.36 7.63 -0.70
N MET A 685 19.53 7.62 0.34
CA MET A 685 19.58 8.64 1.40
C MET A 685 20.62 8.37 2.49
N HIS A 686 21.33 7.25 2.41
CA HIS A 686 22.34 6.80 3.38
C HIS A 686 21.82 6.81 4.83
N ARG A 687 20.51 6.64 5.00
CA ARG A 687 19.84 6.62 6.30
C ARG A 687 18.61 5.74 6.22
N TRP A 688 18.23 5.25 7.38
CA TRP A 688 17.01 4.51 7.58
C TRP A 688 15.86 5.44 7.93
N ASP A 689 14.74 5.35 7.24
CA ASP A 689 13.49 6.02 7.60
C ASP A 689 12.32 5.47 6.76
N GLU A 690 11.10 5.69 7.24
CA GLU A 690 9.90 4.99 6.79
C GLU A 690 8.67 5.88 6.96
N SER A 691 7.72 5.72 6.04
CA SER A 691 6.42 6.38 6.16
C SER A 691 5.34 5.55 5.50
N VAL A 692 4.10 5.68 5.98
CA VAL A 692 2.94 5.11 5.30
C VAL A 692 2.20 6.25 4.62
N GLU A 693 2.04 6.18 3.30
CA GLU A 693 1.25 7.12 2.53
C GLU A 693 0.35 6.36 1.58
N ASN A 694 -0.95 6.67 1.64
CA ASN A 694 -1.98 5.99 0.86
C ASN A 694 -2.04 4.47 1.10
N GLY A 695 -1.86 4.03 2.35
CA GLY A 695 -1.84 2.63 2.76
C GLY A 695 -0.62 1.85 2.26
N VAL A 696 0.33 2.49 1.57
CA VAL A 696 1.56 1.86 1.11
C VAL A 696 2.71 2.26 2.04
N PRO A 697 3.43 1.31 2.63
CA PRO A 697 4.67 1.58 3.33
C PRO A 697 5.79 1.92 2.34
N TRP A 698 6.40 3.08 2.55
CA TRP A 698 7.54 3.63 1.84
C TRP A 698 8.75 3.50 2.75
N VAL A 699 9.69 2.65 2.37
CA VAL A 699 10.82 2.27 3.21
C VAL A 699 12.11 2.59 2.46
N PHE A 700 13.03 3.28 3.14
CA PHE A 700 14.37 3.53 2.64
C PHE A 700 15.40 2.98 3.61
N ILE A 701 16.35 2.26 3.05
CA ILE A 701 17.36 1.53 3.82
C ILE A 701 18.66 2.32 3.89
N GLY A 702 19.54 1.91 4.81
CA GLY A 702 20.89 2.45 4.93
C GLY A 702 21.79 2.14 3.71
N GLN A 703 23.09 2.33 3.89
CA GLN A 703 24.09 2.19 2.83
C GLN A 703 25.14 1.12 3.15
N LEU A 704 25.58 0.39 2.11
CA LEU A 704 26.71 -0.53 2.22
C LEU A 704 28.08 0.16 2.20
N LYS A 705 28.14 1.35 1.60
CA LYS A 705 29.37 2.14 1.47
C LYS A 705 30.13 2.29 2.79
N GLU A 706 29.43 2.57 3.88
CA GLU A 706 30.03 2.80 5.20
C GLU A 706 29.74 1.69 6.22
N TYR A 707 28.63 0.97 6.07
CA TYR A 707 28.16 -0.02 7.04
C TYR A 707 27.95 -1.39 6.39
N GLN A 708 28.03 -2.46 7.18
CA GLN A 708 27.79 -3.84 6.71
C GLN A 708 26.33 -4.22 6.92
N GLU A 709 25.42 -3.30 6.62
CA GLU A 709 24.00 -3.43 6.92
C GLU A 709 23.17 -3.66 5.66
N TYR A 710 22.14 -4.49 5.77
CA TYR A 710 21.15 -4.75 4.73
C TYR A 710 19.81 -5.17 5.36
N ILE A 711 18.79 -5.41 4.54
CA ILE A 711 17.50 -5.91 5.04
C ILE A 711 17.20 -7.33 4.59
N ARG A 712 16.55 -8.09 5.48
CA ARG A 712 15.84 -9.33 5.17
C ARG A 712 14.35 -9.03 5.12
N VAL A 713 13.66 -9.58 4.14
CA VAL A 713 12.22 -9.42 3.95
C VAL A 713 11.57 -10.80 3.91
N LYS A 714 10.89 -11.17 5.00
CA LYS A 714 10.11 -12.40 5.09
C LYS A 714 8.71 -12.15 4.55
N ILE A 715 8.33 -12.87 3.50
CA ILE A 715 6.99 -12.91 2.94
C ILE A 715 6.25 -14.12 3.51
N THR A 716 5.01 -13.91 3.90
CA THR A 716 4.06 -14.96 4.27
C THR A 716 2.75 -14.74 3.50
N PRO A 717 1.77 -15.66 3.55
CA PRO A 717 0.53 -15.47 2.82
C PRO A 717 -0.27 -14.20 3.20
N ASN A 718 -0.23 -13.78 4.46
CA ASN A 718 -1.00 -12.63 4.95
C ASN A 718 -0.16 -11.40 5.27
N LYS A 719 1.13 -11.57 5.64
CA LYS A 719 2.01 -10.48 6.09
C LYS A 719 3.40 -10.51 5.45
N PHE A 720 4.08 -9.37 5.45
CA PHE A 720 5.52 -9.29 5.27
C PHE A 720 6.19 -8.67 6.50
N TYR A 721 7.47 -9.03 6.70
CA TYR A 721 8.29 -8.55 7.81
C TYR A 721 9.65 -8.09 7.27
N ILE A 722 10.07 -6.89 7.64
CA ILE A 722 11.37 -6.32 7.31
C ILE A 722 12.24 -6.30 8.57
N THR A 723 13.41 -6.91 8.47
CA THR A 723 14.40 -6.98 9.55
C THR A 723 15.70 -6.37 9.05
N ARG A 724 16.25 -5.42 9.83
CA ARG A 724 17.61 -4.90 9.59
C ARG A 724 18.63 -5.90 10.10
N ARG A 725 19.69 -6.12 9.34
CA ARG A 725 20.75 -7.06 9.66
C ARG A 725 22.12 -6.42 9.45
N ASP A 726 22.98 -6.57 10.45
CA ASP A 726 24.40 -6.25 10.36
C ASP A 726 25.19 -7.55 10.12
N ALA A 727 25.84 -7.65 8.95
CA ALA A 727 26.57 -8.85 8.54
C ALA A 727 27.82 -9.13 9.39
N ALA A 728 28.44 -8.09 9.96
CA ALA A 728 29.66 -8.23 10.76
C ALA A 728 29.38 -8.92 12.09
N THR A 729 28.24 -8.58 12.71
CA THR A 729 27.87 -8.99 14.06
C THR A 729 26.79 -10.07 14.08
N GLY A 730 26.04 -10.21 12.99
CA GLY A 730 24.84 -11.05 12.91
C GLY A 730 23.65 -10.48 13.69
N ASN A 731 23.73 -9.24 14.18
CA ASN A 731 22.66 -8.60 14.93
C ASN A 731 21.46 -8.30 14.04
N GLU A 732 20.26 -8.48 14.59
CA GLU A 732 19.00 -8.25 13.89
C GLU A 732 18.08 -7.34 14.68
N THR A 733 17.35 -6.48 13.97
CA THR A 733 16.34 -5.60 14.55
C THR A 733 15.12 -5.59 13.66
N ALA A 734 13.96 -5.96 14.23
CA ALA A 734 12.67 -5.83 13.55
C ALA A 734 12.44 -4.37 13.20
N TYR A 735 12.09 -4.11 11.95
CA TYR A 735 11.99 -2.75 11.44
C TYR A 735 10.57 -2.36 11.06
N LEU A 736 9.89 -3.19 10.26
CA LEU A 736 8.53 -2.96 9.82
C LEU A 736 7.82 -4.29 9.62
N GLU A 737 6.53 -4.35 9.91
CA GLU A 737 5.64 -5.38 9.38
C GLU A 737 4.47 -4.74 8.64
N GLY A 738 3.88 -5.45 7.68
CA GLY A 738 2.72 -4.98 6.95
C GLY A 738 1.94 -6.12 6.32
N ASP A 739 0.74 -5.82 5.85
CA ASP A 739 -0.16 -6.81 5.26
C ASP A 739 0.14 -7.05 3.78
N MET A 740 -0.04 -8.29 3.32
CA MET A 740 0.08 -8.69 1.91
C MET A 740 -1.16 -8.33 1.08
N ARG A 741 -2.17 -7.71 1.72
CA ARG A 741 -3.42 -7.30 1.10
C ARG A 741 -3.66 -5.81 1.33
N ASN A 742 -3.11 -5.00 0.45
CA ASN A 742 -3.38 -3.57 0.36
C ASN A 742 -4.36 -3.24 -0.78
N LYS A 743 -5.60 -3.74 -0.67
CA LYS A 743 -6.68 -3.45 -1.63
C LYS A 743 -7.46 -2.18 -1.28
N ARG A 744 -7.47 -1.77 -0.01
CA ARG A 744 -8.17 -0.57 0.44
C ARG A 744 -7.42 0.67 -0.02
N LYS A 745 -7.99 1.37 -0.99
CA LYS A 745 -7.60 2.76 -1.31
C LYS A 745 -8.85 3.63 -1.18
N PRO A 746 -8.81 4.71 -0.38
CA PRO A 746 -9.94 5.60 -0.22
C PRO A 746 -10.40 6.12 -1.57
N SER A 747 -11.71 6.12 -1.77
CA SER A 747 -12.32 6.70 -2.97
C SER A 747 -12.72 8.13 -2.67
N TRP A 748 -11.97 9.07 -3.23
CA TRP A 748 -12.16 10.50 -3.00
C TRP A 748 -11.57 11.32 -4.14
N GLU A 749 -12.20 12.44 -4.42
CA GLU A 749 -11.82 13.34 -5.51
C GLU A 749 -11.92 14.78 -5.03
N ILE A 750 -10.92 15.59 -5.37
CA ILE A 750 -11.02 17.04 -5.27
C ILE A 750 -11.95 17.51 -6.39
N THR A 751 -13.22 17.76 -6.10
CA THR A 751 -14.20 18.19 -7.11
C THR A 751 -13.98 19.63 -7.53
N THR A 752 -13.49 20.49 -6.63
CA THR A 752 -13.20 21.91 -6.90
C THR A 752 -11.82 22.31 -6.39
N ALA A 753 -11.04 22.95 -7.25
CA ALA A 753 -9.82 23.70 -6.92
C ALA A 753 -9.78 24.91 -7.86
N SER A 754 -10.15 26.10 -7.35
CA SER A 754 -10.27 27.29 -8.19
C SER A 754 -9.88 28.55 -7.43
N ALA A 755 -9.02 29.36 -8.04
CA ALA A 755 -8.61 30.64 -7.49
C ALA A 755 -9.71 31.71 -7.61
N LEU A 756 -9.89 32.49 -6.55
CA LEU A 756 -10.72 33.68 -6.47
C LEU A 756 -9.94 34.90 -6.99
N SER A 757 -10.62 36.01 -7.25
CA SER A 757 -9.97 37.22 -7.81
C SER A 757 -8.87 37.83 -6.93
N ASN A 758 -8.81 37.46 -5.66
CA ASN A 758 -7.77 37.87 -4.70
C ASN A 758 -6.68 36.81 -4.50
N GLY A 759 -6.74 35.67 -5.20
CA GLY A 759 -5.75 34.59 -5.15
C GLY A 759 -6.09 33.46 -4.19
N ASP A 760 -7.03 33.67 -3.27
CA ASP A 760 -7.51 32.62 -2.38
C ASP A 760 -8.11 31.47 -3.18
N VAL A 761 -7.97 30.24 -2.67
CA VAL A 761 -8.38 29.04 -3.43
C VAL A 761 -9.53 28.34 -2.76
N ASN A 762 -10.65 28.25 -3.47
CA ASN A 762 -11.78 27.41 -3.05
C ASN A 762 -11.47 25.94 -3.31
N VAL A 763 -11.65 25.12 -2.28
CA VAL A 763 -11.42 23.68 -2.32
C VAL A 763 -12.70 22.96 -1.92
N ALA A 764 -13.10 21.97 -2.72
CA ALA A 764 -14.14 21.01 -2.38
C ALA A 764 -13.67 19.60 -2.67
N VAL A 765 -13.93 18.69 -1.75
CA VAL A 765 -13.52 17.28 -1.81
C VAL A 765 -14.74 16.40 -1.57
N GLN A 766 -15.00 15.50 -2.49
CA GLN A 766 -16.02 14.48 -2.37
C GLN A 766 -15.35 13.17 -1.92
N MET A 767 -15.76 12.61 -0.79
CA MET A 767 -15.18 11.36 -0.27
C MET A 767 -16.24 10.27 -0.27
N ASN A 768 -16.16 9.38 -1.26
CA ASN A 768 -17.17 8.37 -1.53
C ASN A 768 -17.03 7.13 -0.63
N ASP A 769 -15.81 6.79 -0.20
CA ASP A 769 -15.52 5.62 0.66
C ASP A 769 -14.21 5.81 1.41
N LEU A 770 -14.22 5.70 2.75
CA LEU A 770 -13.07 5.98 3.64
C LEU A 770 -13.04 5.04 4.86
N PRO A 771 -11.87 4.85 5.51
CA PRO A 771 -11.81 4.34 6.89
C PRO A 771 -12.67 5.18 7.83
N ASP A 772 -13.60 4.59 8.60
CA ASP A 772 -14.44 5.49 9.42
C ASP A 772 -13.66 6.09 10.59
N GLY A 773 -13.83 7.41 10.71
CA GLY A 773 -13.08 8.19 11.65
C GLY A 773 -12.05 9.04 10.93
N ILE A 774 -12.54 10.16 10.42
CA ILE A 774 -11.71 11.21 9.87
C ILE A 774 -11.37 12.14 11.04
N VAL A 775 -10.10 12.21 11.40
CA VAL A 775 -9.61 13.16 12.39
C VAL A 775 -9.57 14.56 11.79
N SER A 776 -9.05 14.67 10.57
CA SER A 776 -9.00 15.94 9.86
C SER A 776 -9.00 15.75 8.35
N VAL A 777 -9.60 16.70 7.65
CA VAL A 777 -9.38 16.91 6.22
C VAL A 777 -8.77 18.29 6.09
N GLN A 778 -7.63 18.38 5.43
CA GLN A 778 -6.93 19.63 5.27
C GLN A 778 -6.46 19.79 3.84
N ALA A 779 -6.42 21.03 3.38
CA ALA A 779 -5.87 21.37 2.08
C ALA A 779 -4.75 22.39 2.23
N ASN A 780 -3.77 22.32 1.34
CA ASN A 780 -2.84 23.40 1.13
C ASN A 780 -2.53 23.51 -0.37
N ILE A 781 -1.89 24.62 -0.73
CA ILE A 781 -1.45 24.86 -2.11
C ILE A 781 -0.01 24.41 -2.20
N ASP A 782 0.30 23.62 -3.21
CA ASP A 782 1.68 23.35 -3.60
C ASP A 782 2.53 22.66 -2.51
N ASN A 783 1.87 22.05 -1.51
CA ASN A 783 2.45 21.61 -0.24
C ASN A 783 3.16 22.72 0.57
N TYR A 784 2.76 23.97 0.37
CA TYR A 784 3.25 25.19 1.02
C TYR A 784 2.30 25.71 2.08
N GLY A 785 2.82 26.54 2.97
CA GLY A 785 2.04 27.20 4.01
C GLY A 785 1.44 26.23 5.04
N GLY A 786 0.57 26.78 5.89
CA GLY A 786 -0.19 25.96 6.83
C GLY A 786 -1.29 25.17 6.14
N TRP A 787 -1.60 24.00 6.68
CA TRP A 787 -2.75 23.20 6.27
C TRP A 787 -4.06 23.87 6.69
N THR A 788 -4.91 24.24 5.74
CA THR A 788 -6.25 24.78 5.98
C THR A 788 -7.22 23.63 6.23
N THR A 789 -7.85 23.59 7.40
CA THR A 789 -8.89 22.59 7.70
C THR A 789 -10.12 22.80 6.84
N LEU A 790 -10.55 21.74 6.15
CA LEU A 790 -11.82 21.71 5.40
C LEU A 790 -12.94 21.25 6.32
N ASN A 791 -14.11 21.86 6.19
CA ASN A 791 -15.28 21.53 7.00
C ASN A 791 -16.25 20.66 6.21
N ARG A 792 -16.83 19.66 6.87
CA ARG A 792 -17.87 18.81 6.29
C ARG A 792 -19.15 19.63 6.05
N LEU A 793 -19.72 19.51 4.85
CA LEU A 793 -20.92 20.24 4.45
C LEU A 793 -22.18 19.50 4.94
N GLY A 794 -22.68 19.86 6.12
CA GLY A 794 -23.86 19.24 6.71
C GLY A 794 -23.68 17.74 6.92
N SER A 795 -24.67 16.92 6.51
CA SER A 795 -24.61 15.45 6.55
C SER A 795 -24.01 14.82 5.27
N THR A 796 -23.54 15.62 4.32
CA THR A 796 -23.00 15.11 3.04
C THR A 796 -21.62 14.46 3.20
N GLN A 797 -21.15 13.81 2.15
CA GLN A 797 -19.78 13.35 1.99
C GLN A 797 -18.90 14.39 1.27
N THR A 798 -19.17 15.68 1.47
CA THR A 798 -18.40 16.76 0.85
C THR A 798 -17.72 17.59 1.94
N TRP A 799 -16.43 17.88 1.75
CA TRP A 799 -15.63 18.75 2.61
C TRP A 799 -15.22 19.98 1.82
N THR A 800 -15.42 21.16 2.39
CA THR A 800 -15.17 22.43 1.70
C THR A 800 -14.42 23.42 2.57
N GLY A 801 -13.65 24.28 1.93
CA GLY A 801 -12.95 25.38 2.59
C GLY A 801 -12.31 26.31 1.57
N THR A 802 -11.83 27.45 2.05
CA THR A 802 -11.08 28.42 1.25
C THR A 802 -9.71 28.56 1.87
N ILE A 803 -8.67 28.32 1.08
CA ILE A 803 -7.28 28.54 1.48
C ILE A 803 -7.00 30.04 1.33
N ASP A 804 -6.75 30.71 2.45
CA ASP A 804 -6.32 32.10 2.51
C ASP A 804 -4.82 32.19 2.24
N ILE A 805 -4.46 32.80 1.11
CA ILE A 805 -3.05 32.92 0.70
C ILE A 805 -2.43 34.25 1.12
N SER A 806 -3.19 35.17 1.71
CA SER A 806 -2.72 36.52 2.05
C SER A 806 -1.57 36.54 3.07
N SER A 807 -1.43 35.46 3.83
CA SER A 807 -0.36 35.24 4.81
C SER A 807 0.85 34.47 4.27
N TYR A 808 0.79 33.99 3.02
CA TYR A 808 1.87 33.19 2.45
C TYR A 808 3.07 34.09 2.14
N SER A 809 4.24 33.67 2.62
CA SER A 809 5.51 34.35 2.38
C SER A 809 6.54 33.33 1.88
N PRO A 810 7.00 33.41 0.62
CA PRO A 810 6.67 34.46 -0.35
C PRO A 810 5.23 34.33 -0.89
N GLU A 811 4.75 35.39 -1.55
CA GLU A 811 3.49 35.37 -2.29
C GLU A 811 3.54 34.30 -3.40
N ILE A 812 2.41 33.60 -3.60
CA ILE A 812 2.26 32.60 -4.66
C ILE A 812 2.31 33.29 -6.03
N PRO A 813 3.24 32.91 -6.94
CA PRO A 813 3.30 33.47 -8.30
C PRO A 813 2.04 33.19 -9.10
N TYR A 814 1.80 33.94 -10.18
CA TYR A 814 0.80 33.56 -11.17
C TYR A 814 1.25 32.31 -11.93
N GLY A 815 0.30 31.50 -12.41
CA GLY A 815 0.60 30.31 -13.21
C GLY A 815 -0.16 29.07 -12.74
N LYS A 816 0.42 27.90 -13.03
CA LYS A 816 -0.16 26.60 -12.73
C LYS A 816 0.31 26.10 -11.36
N HIS A 817 -0.63 25.72 -10.52
CA HIS A 817 -0.41 25.24 -9.16
C HIS A 817 -1.21 23.96 -8.92
N PHE A 818 -1.05 23.35 -7.75
CA PHE A 818 -1.93 22.28 -7.31
C PHE A 818 -2.43 22.51 -5.87
N VAL A 819 -3.63 22.01 -5.61
CA VAL A 819 -4.12 21.81 -4.24
C VAL A 819 -3.78 20.39 -3.84
N ALA A 820 -3.06 20.23 -2.73
CA ALA A 820 -2.96 18.95 -2.05
C ALA A 820 -4.04 18.89 -0.98
N VAL A 821 -4.75 17.77 -0.93
CA VAL A 821 -5.66 17.45 0.17
C VAL A 821 -5.06 16.27 0.91
N ARG A 822 -4.96 16.41 2.23
CA ARG A 822 -4.67 15.31 3.12
C ARG A 822 -5.86 14.99 4.00
N MET A 823 -6.07 13.72 4.25
CA MET A 823 -6.99 13.21 5.25
C MET A 823 -6.19 12.37 6.24
N THR A 824 -6.40 12.63 7.52
CA THR A 824 -5.86 11.80 8.60
C THR A 824 -7.02 11.03 9.20
N ASP A 825 -6.89 9.71 9.28
CA ASP A 825 -7.87 8.86 9.93
C ASP A 825 -7.57 8.64 11.42
N LEU A 826 -8.38 7.83 12.09
CA LEU A 826 -8.23 7.55 13.54
C LEU A 826 -6.99 6.72 13.89
N ASN A 827 -6.33 6.10 12.91
CA ASN A 827 -5.12 5.31 13.11
C ASN A 827 -3.86 6.16 12.84
N ASP A 828 -4.02 7.49 12.75
CA ASP A 828 -2.99 8.45 12.34
C ASP A 828 -2.44 8.19 10.92
N GLU A 829 -3.11 7.38 10.09
CA GLU A 829 -2.71 7.17 8.70
C GLU A 829 -3.04 8.40 7.85
N VAL A 830 -2.15 8.71 6.92
CA VAL A 830 -2.27 9.89 6.05
C VAL A 830 -2.57 9.46 4.62
N TRP A 831 -3.70 9.93 4.13
CA TRP A 831 -4.15 9.78 2.76
C TRP A 831 -3.98 11.11 2.04
N LYS A 832 -3.43 11.10 0.82
CA LYS A 832 -3.23 12.32 0.02
C LYS A 832 -3.74 12.18 -1.40
N THR A 833 -4.30 13.29 -1.91
CA THR A 833 -4.67 13.46 -3.31
C THR A 833 -4.38 14.89 -3.75
N TYR A 834 -4.26 15.10 -5.06
CA TYR A 834 -3.82 16.37 -5.64
C TYR A 834 -4.70 16.77 -6.82
N LYS A 835 -4.89 18.07 -7.02
CA LYS A 835 -5.58 18.61 -8.20
C LYS A 835 -4.98 19.93 -8.64
N GLU A 836 -4.70 20.02 -9.93
CA GLU A 836 -4.16 21.22 -10.55
C GLU A 836 -5.22 22.33 -10.64
N TYR A 837 -4.77 23.58 -10.50
CA TYR A 837 -5.55 24.78 -10.75
C TYR A 837 -4.64 25.88 -11.30
N GLU A 838 -5.24 26.93 -11.87
CA GLU A 838 -4.50 28.05 -12.45
C GLU A 838 -4.80 29.35 -11.70
N TRP A 839 -3.74 30.07 -11.31
CA TRP A 839 -3.80 31.42 -10.77
C TRP A 839 -3.47 32.44 -11.86
N SER A 840 -4.50 33.03 -12.46
CA SER A 840 -4.38 33.96 -13.58
C SER A 840 -4.36 35.43 -13.14
N GLY A 841 -3.71 36.30 -13.93
CA GLY A 841 -3.68 37.75 -13.68
C GLY A 841 -2.31 38.42 -13.81
N GLY A 842 -1.25 37.63 -14.02
CA GLY A 842 0.11 38.13 -14.22
C GLY A 842 0.36 38.76 -15.60
N VAL A 843 1.52 39.41 -15.73
CA VAL A 843 2.02 40.03 -16.99
C VAL A 843 2.62 39.01 -17.97
N VAL A 844 2.74 37.75 -17.54
CA VAL A 844 3.22 36.62 -18.34
C VAL A 844 2.16 35.52 -18.31
N ALA A 845 1.98 34.85 -19.44
CA ALA A 845 1.09 33.70 -19.58
C ALA A 845 1.67 32.69 -20.57
N THR A 846 1.29 31.42 -20.42
CA THR A 846 1.67 30.35 -21.36
C THR A 846 1.01 30.59 -22.73
N LYS A 847 1.81 30.69 -23.80
CA LYS A 847 1.31 30.81 -25.19
C LYS A 847 0.83 29.46 -25.73
N TRP A 848 1.62 28.41 -25.56
CA TRP A 848 1.31 27.03 -25.93
C TRP A 848 2.16 26.06 -25.10
N THR A 849 1.83 24.77 -25.13
CA THR A 849 2.61 23.70 -24.51
C THR A 849 2.67 22.51 -25.46
N TYR A 850 3.85 21.89 -25.60
CA TYR A 850 4.05 20.70 -26.41
C TYR A 850 4.65 19.59 -25.56
N LYS A 851 4.09 18.37 -25.64
CA LYS A 851 4.56 17.20 -24.88
C LYS A 851 5.41 16.28 -25.77
N THR A 852 6.68 16.14 -25.44
CA THR A 852 7.62 15.20 -26.09
C THR A 852 7.48 13.78 -25.54
N GLY A 853 8.07 12.79 -26.22
CA GLY A 853 8.06 11.39 -25.79
C GLY A 853 9.08 11.07 -24.69
N GLY A 854 10.17 11.84 -24.60
CA GLY A 854 11.20 11.75 -23.56
C GLY A 854 11.45 13.08 -22.86
N MET A 855 12.38 13.09 -21.89
CA MET A 855 12.77 14.31 -21.18
C MET A 855 13.53 15.27 -22.10
N ILE A 856 13.55 16.56 -21.72
CA ILE A 856 14.37 17.60 -22.33
C ILE A 856 15.39 18.03 -21.27
N GLN A 857 16.68 17.73 -21.49
CA GLN A 857 17.75 18.06 -20.54
C GLN A 857 18.50 19.35 -20.89
N ALA A 858 18.53 19.70 -22.17
CA ALA A 858 19.27 20.85 -22.69
C ALA A 858 18.32 21.97 -23.15
N PRO A 859 18.72 23.24 -23.04
CA PRO A 859 17.93 24.36 -23.54
C PRO A 859 17.47 24.18 -24.99
N PRO A 860 16.20 24.48 -25.32
CA PRO A 860 15.77 24.57 -26.70
C PRO A 860 16.31 25.84 -27.37
N THR A 861 16.38 25.82 -28.70
CA THR A 861 16.87 26.96 -29.50
C THR A 861 15.74 27.53 -30.35
N TYR A 862 15.57 28.84 -30.31
CA TYR A 862 14.60 29.55 -31.17
C TYR A 862 15.31 30.04 -32.43
N HIS A 863 14.73 29.76 -33.61
CA HIS A 863 15.21 30.29 -34.89
C HIS A 863 14.07 30.41 -35.91
N GLU A 864 13.96 31.57 -36.55
CA GLU A 864 12.96 31.89 -37.58
C GLU A 864 11.53 31.38 -37.32
N GLY A 865 10.99 31.66 -36.13
CA GLY A 865 9.59 31.30 -35.79
C GLY A 865 9.39 29.83 -35.40
N ARG A 866 10.46 29.08 -35.18
CA ARG A 866 10.41 27.70 -34.67
C ARG A 866 11.28 27.53 -33.42
N VAL A 867 10.85 26.61 -32.56
CA VAL A 867 11.60 26.15 -31.38
C VAL A 867 12.11 24.75 -31.67
N TYR A 868 13.43 24.56 -31.59
CA TYR A 868 14.11 23.29 -31.80
C TYR A 868 14.53 22.71 -30.45
N ALA A 869 14.29 21.42 -30.22
CA ALA A 869 14.66 20.76 -28.97
C ALA A 869 15.08 19.31 -29.22
N GLY A 870 16.12 18.87 -28.51
CA GLY A 870 16.51 17.46 -28.42
C GLY A 870 15.81 16.78 -27.24
N SER A 871 15.41 15.52 -27.42
CA SER A 871 14.76 14.72 -26.36
C SER A 871 15.43 13.37 -26.14
N GLU A 872 15.29 12.85 -24.91
CA GLU A 872 15.75 11.51 -24.53
C GLU A 872 15.02 10.37 -25.27
N ASP A 873 13.90 10.62 -25.95
CA ASP A 873 13.31 9.63 -26.86
C ASP A 873 14.11 9.48 -28.19
N GLY A 874 15.24 10.17 -28.30
CA GLY A 874 16.10 10.18 -29.47
C GLY A 874 15.56 11.04 -30.61
N LYS A 875 14.56 11.90 -30.37
CA LYS A 875 14.04 12.80 -31.41
C LYS A 875 14.52 14.23 -31.24
N VAL A 876 14.81 14.84 -32.38
CA VAL A 876 14.86 16.29 -32.55
C VAL A 876 13.46 16.75 -32.93
N TYR A 877 12.92 17.73 -32.22
CA TYR A 877 11.61 18.33 -32.46
C TYR A 877 11.80 19.75 -33.00
N ALA A 878 11.02 20.12 -34.01
CA ALA A 878 10.83 21.51 -34.42
C ALA A 878 9.36 21.88 -34.26
N ILE A 879 9.08 22.91 -33.45
CA ILE A 879 7.75 23.31 -33.04
C ILE A 879 7.50 24.72 -33.55
N ASN A 880 6.36 24.96 -34.21
CA ASN A 880 5.99 26.30 -34.68
C ASN A 880 5.67 27.20 -33.47
N ASP A 881 6.34 28.34 -33.36
CA ASP A 881 6.10 29.28 -32.27
C ASP A 881 4.69 29.90 -32.32
N SER A 882 4.07 30.00 -33.50
CA SER A 882 2.75 30.62 -33.65
C SER A 882 1.66 29.97 -32.80
N ASP A 883 1.67 28.64 -32.69
CA ASP A 883 0.58 27.86 -32.08
C ASP A 883 1.03 26.61 -31.32
N GLY A 884 2.34 26.31 -31.28
CA GLY A 884 2.87 25.12 -30.62
C GLY A 884 2.66 23.82 -31.42
N SER A 885 2.24 23.90 -32.69
CA SER A 885 2.10 22.72 -33.55
C SER A 885 3.47 22.14 -33.94
N LEU A 886 3.54 20.81 -34.07
CA LEU A 886 4.74 20.14 -34.57
C LEU A 886 4.96 20.49 -36.04
N ALA A 887 6.10 21.11 -36.37
CA ALA A 887 6.52 21.35 -37.75
C ALA A 887 7.12 20.09 -38.36
N TRP A 888 8.13 19.53 -37.70
CA TRP A 888 8.76 18.26 -38.05
C TRP A 888 9.42 17.62 -36.82
N SER A 889 9.71 16.33 -36.92
CA SER A 889 10.60 15.64 -35.97
C SER A 889 11.52 14.68 -36.70
N TYR A 890 12.72 14.47 -36.16
CA TYR A 890 13.73 13.56 -36.72
C TYR A 890 14.24 12.58 -35.66
N GLN A 891 14.26 11.29 -35.96
CA GLN A 891 14.73 10.23 -35.06
C GLN A 891 16.23 9.96 -35.28
N THR A 892 17.04 10.20 -34.26
CA THR A 892 18.44 9.77 -34.19
C THR A 892 18.54 8.34 -33.65
N GLY A 893 19.75 7.78 -33.59
CA GLY A 893 19.99 6.44 -33.06
C GLY A 893 20.05 6.35 -31.53
N GLY A 894 19.89 7.45 -30.80
CA GLY A 894 20.00 7.48 -29.34
C GLY A 894 19.64 8.83 -28.73
N ASP A 895 19.51 8.82 -27.40
CA ASP A 895 19.06 9.95 -26.58
C ASP A 895 19.83 11.25 -26.89
N ILE A 896 19.13 12.38 -26.77
CA ILE A 896 19.67 13.71 -27.09
C ILE A 896 19.70 14.57 -25.82
N LEU A 897 20.90 14.81 -25.31
CA LEU A 897 21.20 15.66 -24.15
C LEU A 897 21.89 16.97 -24.55
N SER A 898 21.99 17.25 -25.85
CA SER A 898 22.70 18.38 -26.46
C SER A 898 21.71 19.50 -26.82
N SER A 899 22.10 20.76 -26.59
CA SER A 899 21.36 21.92 -27.11
C SER A 899 21.55 22.02 -28.63
N PRO A 900 20.51 22.34 -29.42
CA PRO A 900 20.68 22.57 -30.84
C PRO A 900 21.44 23.89 -31.10
N ALA A 901 22.43 23.88 -31.99
CA ALA A 901 23.06 25.08 -32.52
C ALA A 901 22.54 25.42 -33.92
N VAL A 902 22.45 26.70 -34.24
CA VAL A 902 22.02 27.17 -35.56
C VAL A 902 23.22 27.57 -36.39
N TYR A 903 23.28 27.10 -37.63
CA TYR A 903 24.18 27.61 -38.64
C TYR A 903 23.39 28.36 -39.71
N GLU A 904 23.44 29.69 -39.64
CA GLU A 904 22.84 30.57 -40.65
C GLU A 904 23.65 30.51 -41.94
N ARG A 905 22.99 30.16 -43.05
CA ARG A 905 23.61 30.06 -44.37
C ARG A 905 23.14 31.18 -45.29
N ALA A 906 23.97 31.50 -46.27
CA ALA A 906 23.58 32.48 -47.28
C ALA A 906 22.47 31.90 -48.17
N ALA A 907 21.40 32.67 -48.37
CA ALA A 907 20.34 32.32 -49.32
C ALA A 907 20.94 31.96 -50.70
N PRO A 908 20.48 30.88 -51.36
CA PRO A 908 19.21 30.17 -51.13
C PRO A 908 19.32 28.91 -50.27
N GLN A 909 20.45 28.66 -49.59
CA GLN A 909 20.58 27.49 -48.72
C GLN A 909 19.72 27.70 -47.45
N SER A 910 18.95 26.70 -47.04
CA SER A 910 18.26 26.73 -45.75
C SER A 910 19.26 26.73 -44.60
N ASP A 911 18.90 27.18 -43.41
CA ASP A 911 19.80 27.06 -42.26
C ASP A 911 19.92 25.61 -41.77
N LEU A 912 20.97 25.34 -40.99
CA LEU A 912 21.17 24.02 -40.36
C LEU A 912 20.98 24.09 -38.86
N ILE A 913 20.40 23.03 -38.31
CA ILE A 913 20.33 22.73 -36.88
C ILE A 913 21.35 21.63 -36.58
N LEU A 914 22.38 21.97 -35.82
CA LEU A 914 23.45 21.06 -35.42
C LEU A 914 23.20 20.53 -34.02
N ILE A 915 23.19 19.21 -33.84
CA ILE A 915 22.85 18.60 -32.56
C ILE A 915 23.53 17.25 -32.34
N GLY A 916 24.05 17.04 -31.13
CA GLY A 916 24.72 15.80 -30.73
C GLY A 916 23.76 14.72 -30.22
N SER A 917 24.10 13.44 -30.43
CA SER A 917 23.35 12.30 -29.89
C SER A 917 24.26 11.28 -29.18
N HIS A 918 23.68 10.56 -28.22
CA HIS A 918 24.27 9.37 -27.59
C HIS A 918 24.56 8.22 -28.55
N ASP A 919 24.16 8.30 -29.82
CA ASP A 919 24.53 7.35 -30.87
C ASP A 919 25.92 7.60 -31.48
N LYS A 920 26.70 8.50 -30.86
CA LYS A 920 28.07 8.88 -31.24
C LYS A 920 28.13 9.67 -32.55
N LYS A 921 27.12 10.51 -32.79
CA LYS A 921 27.10 11.38 -33.96
C LYS A 921 26.72 12.81 -33.62
N LEU A 922 27.30 13.73 -34.41
CA LEU A 922 26.76 15.07 -34.62
C LEU A 922 25.91 15.05 -35.88
N TYR A 923 24.68 15.55 -35.79
CA TYR A 923 23.75 15.69 -36.91
C TYR A 923 23.68 17.16 -37.35
N ALA A 924 23.66 17.42 -38.66
CA ALA A 924 23.27 18.71 -39.21
C ALA A 924 22.00 18.54 -40.03
N LEU A 925 20.89 19.07 -39.50
CA LEU A 925 19.55 18.92 -40.06
C LEU A 925 19.13 20.21 -40.74
N ASN A 926 18.50 20.11 -41.90
CA ASN A 926 17.86 21.23 -42.55
C ASN A 926 16.77 21.84 -41.63
N ALA A 927 16.86 23.13 -41.30
CA ALA A 927 15.99 23.78 -40.33
C ALA A 927 14.50 23.75 -40.73
N ASP A 928 14.19 23.76 -42.02
CA ASP A 928 12.81 23.77 -42.53
C ASP A 928 12.15 22.39 -42.55
N THR A 929 12.93 21.35 -42.80
CA THR A 929 12.40 20.01 -43.13
C THR A 929 12.82 18.92 -42.16
N GLY A 930 13.85 19.16 -41.34
CA GLY A 930 14.46 18.17 -40.46
C GLY A 930 15.27 17.09 -41.17
N VAL A 931 15.42 17.18 -42.50
CA VAL A 931 16.20 16.21 -43.27
C VAL A 931 17.69 16.40 -42.98
N PRO A 932 18.45 15.33 -42.63
CA PRO A 932 19.88 15.43 -42.39
C PRO A 932 20.61 15.76 -43.69
N GLU A 933 21.38 16.84 -43.68
CA GLU A 933 22.26 17.20 -44.80
C GLU A 933 23.63 16.52 -44.67
N TRP A 934 24.14 16.42 -43.45
CA TRP A 934 25.32 15.62 -43.14
C TRP A 934 25.30 15.12 -41.69
N THR A 935 26.12 14.11 -41.42
CA THR A 935 26.38 13.60 -40.06
C THR A 935 27.85 13.29 -39.89
N TYR A 936 28.40 13.50 -38.70
CA TYR A 936 29.78 13.14 -38.36
C TYR A 936 29.81 12.14 -37.22
N ALA A 937 30.52 11.02 -37.40
CA ALA A 937 30.65 9.96 -36.40
C ALA A 937 31.90 10.14 -35.53
N THR A 938 31.73 10.00 -34.21
CA THR A 938 32.79 10.05 -33.19
C THR A 938 33.01 8.67 -32.56
N GLY A 939 34.02 8.54 -31.70
CA GLY A 939 34.29 7.30 -30.94
C GLY A 939 33.37 7.12 -29.72
N GLY A 940 32.78 8.20 -29.22
CA GLY A 940 31.92 8.23 -28.02
C GLY A 940 30.74 9.18 -28.17
N SER A 941 29.80 9.14 -27.22
CA SER A 941 28.54 9.89 -27.24
C SER A 941 28.76 11.40 -27.42
N VAL A 942 27.98 12.06 -28.27
CA VAL A 942 28.04 13.51 -28.46
C VAL A 942 26.96 14.16 -27.60
N ILE A 943 27.33 14.51 -26.37
CA ILE A 943 26.41 15.10 -25.37
C ILE A 943 26.72 16.56 -25.08
N SER A 944 27.68 17.13 -25.81
CA SER A 944 28.07 18.51 -25.67
C SER A 944 27.15 19.45 -26.43
N ASN A 945 27.10 20.72 -26.03
CA ASN A 945 26.44 21.77 -26.80
C ASN A 945 27.39 22.29 -27.89
N PRO A 946 27.09 22.10 -29.19
CA PRO A 946 27.93 22.61 -30.27
C PRO A 946 27.95 24.15 -30.28
N LEU A 947 29.11 24.74 -30.58
CA LEU A 947 29.26 26.15 -30.96
C LEU A 947 29.43 26.23 -32.47
N VAL A 948 28.66 27.08 -33.15
CA VAL A 948 28.88 27.38 -34.58
C VAL A 948 29.31 28.82 -34.72
N GLU A 949 30.54 29.05 -35.20
CA GLU A 949 31.03 30.41 -35.47
C GLU A 949 32.05 30.43 -36.60
N GLY A 950 31.96 31.43 -37.47
CA GLY A 950 32.86 31.59 -38.61
C GLY A 950 32.83 30.44 -39.63
N GLY A 951 31.70 29.72 -39.73
CA GLY A 951 31.54 28.54 -40.60
C GLY A 951 32.17 27.27 -40.05
N ILE A 952 32.54 27.24 -38.76
CA ILE A 952 33.14 26.10 -38.09
C ILE A 952 32.24 25.68 -36.93
N VAL A 953 32.00 24.38 -36.77
CA VAL A 953 31.33 23.81 -35.60
C VAL A 953 32.35 23.20 -34.64
N TYR A 954 32.29 23.60 -33.37
CA TYR A 954 33.11 23.08 -32.28
C TYR A 954 32.26 22.30 -31.28
N PHE A 955 32.69 21.10 -30.90
CA PHE A 955 31.96 20.28 -29.94
C PHE A 955 32.85 19.23 -29.26
N GLY A 956 32.44 18.76 -28.09
CA GLY A 956 33.06 17.64 -27.38
C GLY A 956 32.34 16.31 -27.60
N ALA A 957 33.07 15.20 -27.50
CA ALA A 957 32.47 13.87 -27.49
C ALA A 957 33.08 12.95 -26.42
N GLY A 958 32.36 11.87 -26.11
CA GLY A 958 32.70 10.89 -25.08
C GLY A 958 33.99 10.08 -25.32
N ASP A 959 34.60 10.23 -26.50
CA ASP A 959 35.94 9.71 -26.80
C ASP A 959 37.07 10.67 -26.38
N LEU A 960 36.74 11.67 -25.56
CA LEU A 960 37.65 12.66 -24.98
C LEU A 960 38.25 13.63 -26.01
N TYR A 961 37.62 13.80 -27.17
CA TYR A 961 38.06 14.78 -28.15
C TYR A 961 37.16 16.01 -28.17
N ILE A 962 37.79 17.18 -28.32
CA ILE A 962 37.17 18.40 -28.85
C ILE A 962 37.38 18.38 -30.37
N TYR A 963 36.31 18.50 -31.13
CA TYR A 963 36.28 18.48 -32.58
C TYR A 963 36.03 19.89 -33.14
N ALA A 964 36.63 20.18 -34.30
CA ALA A 964 36.25 21.28 -35.17
C ALA A 964 35.97 20.74 -36.58
N LEU A 965 34.76 21.00 -37.08
CA LEU A 965 34.35 20.60 -38.42
C LEU A 965 33.92 21.83 -39.22
N ASP A 966 34.03 21.75 -40.53
CA ASP A 966 33.38 22.67 -41.46
C ASP A 966 31.85 22.55 -41.30
N ALA A 967 31.16 23.66 -41.06
CA ALA A 967 29.73 23.66 -40.77
C ALA A 967 28.84 23.38 -42.02
N ASP A 968 29.35 23.65 -43.22
CA ASP A 968 28.62 23.42 -44.47
C ASP A 968 28.55 21.93 -44.83
N ASN A 969 29.62 21.17 -44.57
CA ASN A 969 29.77 19.81 -45.07
C ASN A 969 30.22 18.76 -44.04
N GLY A 970 30.51 19.17 -42.81
CA GLY A 970 30.91 18.27 -41.72
C GLY A 970 32.32 17.69 -41.86
N THR A 971 33.19 18.25 -42.72
CA THR A 971 34.56 17.76 -42.87
C THR A 971 35.40 18.11 -41.64
N LEU A 972 36.17 17.13 -41.16
CA LEU A 972 37.07 17.31 -40.02
C LEU A 972 38.18 18.29 -40.36
N MET A 973 38.25 19.39 -39.60
CA MET A 973 39.35 20.36 -39.69
C MET A 973 40.47 19.98 -38.73
N TRP A 974 40.13 19.83 -37.45
CA TRP A 974 41.06 19.39 -36.41
C TRP A 974 40.31 18.73 -35.25
N ARG A 975 41.06 18.01 -34.40
CA ARG A 975 40.58 17.53 -33.10
C ARG A 975 41.69 17.59 -32.06
N TYR A 976 41.32 17.80 -30.80
CA TYR A 976 42.24 17.88 -29.66
C TYR A 976 41.83 16.87 -28.59
N LEU A 977 42.77 16.02 -28.14
CA LEU A 977 42.53 15.02 -27.10
C LEU A 977 42.67 15.65 -25.71
N THR A 978 41.59 15.64 -24.94
CA THR A 978 41.53 16.04 -23.52
C THR A 978 41.68 14.81 -22.61
N GLU A 979 41.60 15.00 -21.29
CA GLU A 979 41.64 13.92 -20.29
C GLU A 979 40.23 13.60 -19.73
N GLY A 980 39.20 14.28 -20.23
CA GLY A 980 37.81 14.14 -19.82
C GLY A 980 36.85 14.81 -20.80
N LEU A 981 35.61 15.02 -20.38
CA LEU A 981 34.52 15.39 -21.27
C LEU A 981 34.26 16.91 -21.31
N LEU A 982 34.20 17.51 -22.50
CA LEU A 982 33.54 18.81 -22.72
C LEU A 982 32.03 18.59 -22.85
N ARG A 983 31.22 19.21 -22.00
CA ARG A 983 29.75 19.13 -22.03
C ARG A 983 29.08 20.46 -22.42
N GLN A 984 29.50 21.59 -21.86
CA GLN A 984 28.89 22.88 -22.19
C GLN A 984 29.42 23.48 -23.48
N THR A 985 28.74 24.52 -23.96
CA THR A 985 29.12 25.30 -25.12
C THR A 985 30.50 25.93 -24.87
N PRO A 986 31.52 25.70 -25.72
CA PRO A 986 32.73 26.50 -25.66
C PRO A 986 32.47 27.92 -26.20
N ILE A 987 33.36 28.87 -25.95
CA ILE A 987 33.25 30.22 -26.54
C ILE A 987 34.46 30.53 -27.43
N LEU A 988 34.23 31.29 -28.51
CA LEU A 988 35.28 31.75 -29.41
C LEU A 988 35.52 33.25 -29.23
N VAL A 989 36.74 33.62 -28.80
CA VAL A 989 37.11 35.04 -28.63
C VAL A 989 38.51 35.28 -29.18
N GLY A 990 38.64 36.22 -30.12
CA GLY A 990 39.94 36.63 -30.65
C GLY A 990 40.75 35.48 -31.28
N GLY A 991 40.07 34.53 -31.92
CA GLY A 991 40.68 33.33 -32.53
C GLY A 991 41.05 32.22 -31.54
N LYS A 992 40.64 32.33 -30.28
CA LYS A 992 40.88 31.33 -29.23
C LYS A 992 39.55 30.69 -28.81
N LEU A 993 39.51 29.37 -28.81
CA LEU A 993 38.41 28.59 -28.28
C LEU A 993 38.66 28.31 -26.81
N TYR A 994 37.78 28.79 -25.92
CA TYR A 994 37.82 28.52 -24.50
C TYR A 994 36.79 27.45 -24.14
N ALA A 995 37.22 26.41 -23.44
CA ALA A 995 36.39 25.25 -23.12
C ALA A 995 36.63 24.79 -21.67
N ASN A 996 35.54 24.41 -21.01
CA ASN A 996 35.57 23.79 -19.68
C ASN A 996 35.35 22.28 -19.83
N VAL A 997 36.26 21.48 -19.29
CA VAL A 997 36.32 20.03 -19.48
C VAL A 997 36.29 19.34 -18.12
N ARG A 998 35.53 18.24 -17.98
CA ARG A 998 35.47 17.40 -16.78
C ARG A 998 36.75 16.57 -16.62
N ASP A 999 37.88 17.23 -16.41
CA ASP A 999 39.16 16.58 -16.15
C ASP A 999 40.03 17.38 -15.16
N LYS A 1000 41.24 16.88 -14.92
CA LYS A 1000 42.22 17.49 -13.99
C LYS A 1000 42.68 18.89 -14.43
N HIS A 1001 42.50 19.23 -15.70
CA HIS A 1001 42.88 20.47 -16.35
C HIS A 1001 41.62 21.24 -16.80
N VAL A 1002 40.70 21.50 -15.87
CA VAL A 1002 39.33 22.02 -16.12
C VAL A 1002 39.20 23.09 -17.20
N TRP A 1003 40.16 24.00 -17.36
CA TRP A 1003 40.10 25.09 -18.34
C TRP A 1003 41.09 24.90 -19.49
N TYR A 1004 40.58 25.03 -20.72
CA TYR A 1004 41.37 24.94 -21.95
C TYR A 1004 41.26 26.22 -22.78
N ALA A 1005 42.37 26.60 -23.42
CA ALA A 1005 42.41 27.59 -24.50
C ALA A 1005 43.11 26.99 -25.71
N LEU A 1006 42.37 26.81 -26.81
CA LEU A 1006 42.86 26.24 -28.05
C LEU A 1006 42.87 27.29 -29.17
N ASN A 1007 43.76 27.13 -30.13
CA ASN A 1007 43.72 27.87 -31.37
C ASN A 1007 42.56 27.39 -32.23
N ALA A 1008 41.64 28.29 -32.56
CA ALA A 1008 40.44 27.95 -33.31
C ALA A 1008 40.73 27.45 -34.74
N SER A 1009 41.84 27.88 -35.35
CA SER A 1009 42.15 27.50 -36.73
C SER A 1009 42.79 26.11 -36.89
N ASP A 1010 43.51 25.62 -35.88
CA ASP A 1010 44.30 24.38 -35.98
C ASP A 1010 44.22 23.45 -34.75
N GLY A 1011 43.52 23.86 -33.70
CA GLY A 1011 43.33 23.07 -32.48
C GLY A 1011 44.55 23.02 -31.56
N SER A 1012 45.63 23.73 -31.87
CA SER A 1012 46.83 23.74 -31.02
C SER A 1012 46.54 24.37 -29.65
N LEU A 1013 47.09 23.77 -28.59
CA LEU A 1013 46.94 24.26 -27.22
C LEU A 1013 47.71 25.57 -27.01
N TYR A 1014 47.05 26.63 -26.56
CA TYR A 1014 47.74 27.79 -25.99
C TYR A 1014 48.13 27.55 -24.55
N TRP A 1015 47.15 27.16 -23.73
CA TRP A 1015 47.33 26.84 -22.32
C TRP A 1015 46.17 25.97 -21.83
N ARG A 1016 46.42 25.24 -20.75
CA ARG A 1016 45.40 24.59 -19.91
C ARG A 1016 45.69 24.86 -18.44
N GLY A 1017 44.66 25.00 -17.62
CA GLY A 1017 44.78 25.39 -16.21
C GLY A 1017 44.31 24.28 -15.26
N ASN A 1018 45.08 24.05 -14.20
CA ASN A 1018 44.80 23.02 -13.19
C ASN A 1018 43.96 23.56 -12.03
N ALA A 1019 43.05 22.71 -11.59
CA ALA A 1019 42.23 22.91 -10.41
C ALA A 1019 42.98 22.61 -9.09
N ASN A 1020 43.98 21.71 -9.11
CA ASN A 1020 44.57 21.09 -7.90
C ASN A 1020 43.49 20.46 -6.98
N THR A 1021 42.57 19.69 -7.54
CA THR A 1021 41.35 19.23 -6.85
C THR A 1021 41.20 17.71 -6.74
N ASP A 1022 40.27 17.31 -5.87
CA ASP A 1022 39.64 15.98 -5.84
C ASP A 1022 38.79 15.76 -7.10
N ASP A 1023 38.78 14.51 -7.56
CA ASP A 1023 38.17 14.04 -8.79
C ASP A 1023 36.60 14.05 -8.71
N SER A 1024 36.04 14.08 -7.50
CA SER A 1024 34.59 14.14 -7.23
C SER A 1024 33.92 15.50 -7.58
N LEU A 1025 34.68 16.57 -7.78
CA LEU A 1025 34.15 17.94 -8.00
C LEU A 1025 34.13 18.41 -9.45
N PHE A 1026 34.41 17.55 -10.42
CA PHE A 1026 34.44 17.94 -11.85
C PHE A 1026 33.07 18.30 -12.45
N VAL A 1027 31.97 18.17 -11.69
CA VAL A 1027 30.65 18.72 -12.09
C VAL A 1027 30.71 20.24 -12.31
N ILE A 1028 31.66 20.95 -11.70
CA ILE A 1028 31.86 22.40 -11.92
C ILE A 1028 32.38 22.72 -13.34
N ALA A 1029 32.84 21.71 -14.10
CA ALA A 1029 33.17 21.89 -15.52
C ALA A 1029 31.93 21.93 -16.43
N ASP A 1030 30.73 21.66 -15.92
CA ASP A 1030 29.46 21.82 -16.63
C ASP A 1030 28.98 23.27 -16.68
N VAL A 1031 29.90 24.22 -16.87
CA VAL A 1031 29.61 25.65 -16.87
C VAL A 1031 30.18 26.27 -18.12
N GLU A 1032 29.39 27.07 -18.82
CA GLU A 1032 29.87 27.84 -19.97
C GLU A 1032 30.84 28.94 -19.52
N PRO A 1033 32.06 29.05 -20.09
CA PRO A 1033 32.92 30.21 -19.87
C PRO A 1033 32.28 31.47 -20.45
N LEU A 1034 32.41 32.62 -19.78
CA LEU A 1034 31.87 33.90 -20.27
C LEU A 1034 32.99 34.88 -20.61
N TYR A 1035 32.79 35.70 -21.63
CA TYR A 1035 33.70 36.80 -21.95
C TYR A 1035 32.97 38.14 -21.93
N ALA A 1036 33.29 38.97 -20.94
CA ALA A 1036 32.66 40.28 -20.73
C ALA A 1036 33.65 41.25 -20.09
N GLY A 1037 33.53 42.55 -20.40
CA GLY A 1037 34.46 43.57 -19.90
C GLY A 1037 35.94 43.34 -20.28
N GLY A 1038 36.20 42.56 -21.33
CA GLY A 1038 37.55 42.15 -21.74
C GLY A 1038 38.19 41.05 -20.88
N GLN A 1039 37.43 40.44 -19.95
CA GLN A 1039 37.88 39.40 -19.04
C GLN A 1039 37.23 38.05 -19.39
N LEU A 1040 37.97 36.96 -19.20
CA LEU A 1040 37.44 35.60 -19.27
C LEU A 1040 37.00 35.17 -17.88
N TRP A 1041 35.71 34.90 -17.71
CA TRP A 1041 35.07 34.53 -16.45
C TRP A 1041 34.77 33.04 -16.41
N VAL A 1042 35.10 32.42 -15.29
CA VAL A 1042 34.96 30.98 -15.03
C VAL A 1042 34.56 30.73 -13.58
N ILE A 1043 34.13 29.51 -13.28
CA ILE A 1043 34.04 29.03 -11.90
C ILE A 1043 35.30 28.22 -11.58
N ASN A 1044 35.99 28.60 -10.52
CA ASN A 1044 37.12 27.90 -9.94
C ASN A 1044 36.65 26.72 -9.07
N PRO A 1045 36.95 25.47 -9.44
CA PRO A 1045 36.38 24.26 -8.83
C PRO A 1045 36.66 24.09 -7.33
N MET A 1046 37.74 24.66 -6.78
CA MET A 1046 37.90 24.80 -5.33
C MET A 1046 38.43 26.21 -5.00
N PRO A 1047 37.65 27.07 -4.33
CA PRO A 1047 36.49 26.75 -3.47
C PRO A 1047 35.09 26.78 -4.13
N GLY A 1048 34.97 26.64 -5.45
CA GLY A 1048 33.71 26.93 -6.16
C GLY A 1048 33.51 28.44 -6.30
N LYS A 1049 34.57 29.20 -6.58
CA LYS A 1049 34.53 30.67 -6.64
C LYS A 1049 34.40 31.18 -8.05
N ILE A 1050 33.78 32.33 -8.24
CA ILE A 1050 33.85 33.03 -9.52
C ILE A 1050 35.25 33.60 -9.67
N SER A 1051 35.88 33.32 -10.79
CA SER A 1051 37.25 33.73 -11.08
C SER A 1051 37.36 34.32 -12.47
N ARG A 1052 38.38 35.17 -12.64
CA ARG A 1052 38.81 35.67 -13.94
C ARG A 1052 40.13 35.04 -14.31
N LEU A 1053 40.24 34.63 -15.56
CA LEU A 1053 41.48 34.11 -16.12
C LEU A 1053 42.10 35.15 -17.05
N ASN A 1054 43.43 35.23 -17.05
CA ASN A 1054 44.16 35.93 -18.08
C ASN A 1054 43.97 35.19 -19.43
N PRO A 1055 43.36 35.82 -20.45
CA PRO A 1055 43.08 35.14 -21.74
C PRO A 1055 44.34 34.65 -22.47
N ALA A 1056 45.51 35.24 -22.19
CA ALA A 1056 46.79 34.88 -22.79
C ALA A 1056 47.50 33.71 -22.09
N THR A 1057 47.37 33.58 -20.77
CA THR A 1057 48.16 32.61 -19.98
C THR A 1057 47.35 31.60 -19.18
N GLY A 1058 46.04 31.80 -19.00
CA GLY A 1058 45.19 30.95 -18.16
C GLY A 1058 45.38 31.15 -16.67
N ALA A 1059 46.24 32.08 -16.24
CA ALA A 1059 46.45 32.38 -14.83
C ALA A 1059 45.21 33.06 -14.25
N VAL A 1060 44.78 32.62 -13.06
CA VAL A 1060 43.75 33.30 -12.28
C VAL A 1060 44.25 34.69 -11.91
N THR A 1061 43.57 35.74 -12.39
CA THR A 1061 43.93 37.15 -12.11
C THR A 1061 43.11 37.74 -10.97
N TRP A 1062 41.95 37.17 -10.72
CA TRP A 1062 41.01 37.60 -9.68
C TRP A 1062 40.09 36.44 -9.31
N SER A 1063 39.66 36.42 -8.04
CA SER A 1063 38.59 35.56 -7.56
C SER A 1063 37.71 36.35 -6.63
N ASP A 1064 36.43 36.01 -6.60
CA ASP A 1064 35.48 36.67 -5.72
C ASP A 1064 35.82 36.45 -4.23
N SER A 1065 35.38 37.41 -3.42
CA SER A 1065 35.54 37.43 -1.97
C SER A 1065 34.21 37.23 -1.23
N THR A 1066 33.16 36.74 -1.91
CA THR A 1066 31.81 36.60 -1.35
C THR A 1066 31.71 35.54 -0.26
N GLY A 1067 32.66 34.58 -0.25
CA GLY A 1067 32.65 33.43 0.65
C GLY A 1067 31.57 32.40 0.31
N LYS A 1068 30.94 32.51 -0.87
CA LYS A 1068 29.97 31.54 -1.39
C LYS A 1068 30.64 30.54 -2.32
N SER A 1069 29.99 29.39 -2.47
CA SER A 1069 30.30 28.41 -3.52
C SER A 1069 29.29 28.58 -4.66
N PHE A 1070 29.77 28.44 -5.89
CA PHE A 1070 29.05 28.54 -7.15
C PHE A 1070 29.24 27.23 -7.90
N SER A 1071 28.15 26.59 -8.29
CA SER A 1071 28.14 25.37 -9.10
C SER A 1071 26.99 25.37 -10.12
N SER A 1072 26.42 26.55 -10.38
CA SER A 1072 25.31 26.73 -11.32
C SER A 1072 25.74 26.32 -12.73
N ARG A 1073 24.86 25.70 -13.55
CA ARG A 1073 25.13 25.27 -14.94
C ARG A 1073 25.62 26.37 -15.91
N GLY A 1074 25.72 27.62 -15.48
CA GLY A 1074 26.15 28.75 -16.30
C GLY A 1074 25.82 30.09 -15.66
N GLY A 1075 26.67 31.09 -15.92
CA GLY A 1075 26.30 32.49 -15.73
C GLY A 1075 25.70 33.09 -17.00
N ALA A 1076 25.19 34.31 -16.91
CA ALA A 1076 24.76 35.09 -18.07
C ALA A 1076 25.49 36.44 -18.09
N THR A 1077 25.45 37.17 -19.21
CA THR A 1077 26.00 38.52 -19.28
C THR A 1077 25.20 39.41 -20.21
N ASP A 1078 25.09 40.69 -19.86
CA ASP A 1078 24.60 41.76 -20.74
C ASP A 1078 25.76 42.54 -21.40
N GLY A 1079 27.00 42.09 -21.19
CA GLY A 1079 28.25 42.72 -21.62
C GLY A 1079 28.85 43.69 -20.59
N THR A 1080 28.03 44.35 -19.78
CA THR A 1080 28.46 45.26 -18.70
C THR A 1080 28.56 44.53 -17.36
N ASN A 1081 27.65 43.62 -17.09
CA ASN A 1081 27.58 42.78 -15.91
C ASN A 1081 27.71 41.31 -16.27
N VAL A 1082 28.27 40.52 -15.35
CA VAL A 1082 28.16 39.06 -15.35
C VAL A 1082 27.30 38.61 -14.19
N PHE A 1083 26.39 37.69 -14.46
CA PHE A 1083 25.41 37.19 -13.51
C PHE A 1083 25.73 35.74 -13.18
N TYR A 1084 25.80 35.42 -11.89
CA TYR A 1084 26.01 34.05 -11.41
C TYR A 1084 25.09 33.74 -10.25
N ALA A 1085 24.64 32.49 -10.17
CA ALA A 1085 23.89 31.99 -9.03
C ALA A 1085 24.77 31.05 -8.18
N THR A 1086 24.66 31.13 -6.85
CA THR A 1086 25.37 30.24 -5.92
C THR A 1086 25.00 28.77 -6.14
N HIS A 1087 25.75 27.86 -5.51
CA HIS A 1087 25.35 26.46 -5.30
C HIS A 1087 23.89 26.45 -4.82
N HIS A 1088 23.04 25.64 -5.46
CA HIS A 1088 21.56 25.60 -5.35
C HIS A 1088 20.76 26.69 -6.09
N GLY A 1089 21.35 27.62 -6.83
CA GLY A 1089 20.61 28.52 -7.74
C GLY A 1089 19.79 29.65 -7.09
N ARG A 1090 19.93 29.88 -5.77
CA ARG A 1090 19.04 30.75 -4.98
C ARG A 1090 19.51 32.18 -4.76
N ILE A 1091 20.82 32.39 -4.61
CA ILE A 1091 21.39 33.72 -4.42
C ILE A 1091 22.09 34.11 -5.71
N LEU A 1092 21.61 35.18 -6.34
CA LEU A 1092 22.16 35.71 -7.57
C LEU A 1092 23.05 36.91 -7.26
N TYR A 1093 24.16 36.97 -7.99
CA TYR A 1093 25.12 38.05 -7.94
C TYR A 1093 25.26 38.64 -9.32
N ALA A 1094 25.22 39.97 -9.40
CA ALA A 1094 25.73 40.72 -10.55
C ALA A 1094 27.09 41.31 -10.20
N PHE A 1095 28.07 41.07 -11.05
CA PHE A 1095 29.38 41.69 -10.97
C PHE A 1095 29.61 42.58 -12.16
N ASP A 1096 30.14 43.78 -11.95
CA ASP A 1096 30.64 44.62 -13.03
C ASP A 1096 31.75 43.86 -13.78
N ALA A 1097 31.55 43.71 -15.10
CA ALA A 1097 32.35 42.85 -15.94
C ALA A 1097 33.81 43.30 -16.03
N ALA A 1098 34.08 44.61 -15.87
CA ALA A 1098 35.42 45.19 -15.98
C ALA A 1098 36.18 45.15 -14.64
N THR A 1099 35.53 45.51 -13.54
CA THR A 1099 36.17 45.77 -12.24
C THR A 1099 36.04 44.62 -11.24
N GLY A 1100 34.93 43.88 -11.30
CA GLY A 1100 34.68 42.69 -10.47
C GLY A 1100 34.04 43.04 -9.15
N THR A 1101 33.61 44.28 -9.00
CA THR A 1101 32.78 44.70 -7.88
C THR A 1101 31.40 44.08 -8.01
N VAL A 1102 30.81 43.72 -6.88
CA VAL A 1102 29.41 43.30 -6.84
C VAL A 1102 28.54 44.53 -6.97
N ASP A 1103 27.71 44.58 -8.00
CA ASP A 1103 26.78 45.68 -8.25
C ASP A 1103 25.49 45.47 -7.44
N TRP A 1104 24.96 44.25 -7.44
CA TRP A 1104 23.84 43.86 -6.61
C TRP A 1104 23.85 42.37 -6.26
N ILE A 1105 23.14 42.03 -5.19
CA ILE A 1105 22.91 40.67 -4.72
C ILE A 1105 21.40 40.49 -4.56
N LYS A 1106 20.87 39.38 -5.07
CA LYS A 1106 19.47 39.01 -4.90
C LYS A 1106 19.36 37.63 -4.25
N ASP A 1107 18.89 37.59 -3.01
CA ASP A 1107 18.45 36.34 -2.39
C ASP A 1107 16.99 36.10 -2.77
N LEU A 1108 16.72 34.98 -3.42
CA LEU A 1108 15.38 34.62 -3.85
C LEU A 1108 14.55 33.96 -2.75
N ARG A 1109 15.15 33.57 -1.62
CA ARG A 1109 14.44 32.93 -0.49
C ARG A 1109 13.53 33.91 0.26
N ALA A 1110 12.41 33.41 0.77
CA ALA A 1110 11.63 34.09 1.80
C ALA A 1110 12.30 33.96 3.17
N GLY A 1111 13.15 34.94 3.49
CA GLY A 1111 13.90 34.97 4.73
C GLY A 1111 15.25 34.26 4.64
N ALA A 1112 15.91 34.07 5.77
CA ALA A 1112 17.30 33.60 5.84
C ALA A 1112 17.47 32.08 6.02
N THR A 1113 16.39 31.30 6.02
CA THR A 1113 16.39 29.84 6.26
C THR A 1113 16.13 29.06 4.99
N ASP A 1114 16.67 27.83 4.89
CA ASP A 1114 16.50 26.94 3.73
C ASP A 1114 15.14 26.21 3.68
N SER A 1115 14.17 26.66 4.49
CA SER A 1115 12.82 26.12 4.56
C SER A 1115 11.85 26.72 3.54
N ASP A 1116 12.31 27.63 2.67
CA ASP A 1116 11.48 28.19 1.60
C ASP A 1116 11.26 27.16 0.49
N LEU A 1117 10.21 26.37 0.66
CA LEU A 1117 9.82 25.33 -0.28
C LEU A 1117 9.34 25.90 -1.62
N GLN A 1118 8.97 27.20 -1.70
CA GLN A 1118 8.53 27.83 -2.94
C GLN A 1118 9.66 27.97 -3.97
N GLN A 1119 10.93 27.92 -3.55
CA GLN A 1119 12.06 28.24 -4.43
C GLN A 1119 13.24 27.30 -4.20
N TYR A 1120 12.96 26.00 -4.11
CA TYR A 1120 14.00 25.02 -4.39
C TYR A 1120 14.40 25.21 -5.85
N SER A 1121 15.57 25.79 -6.08
CA SER A 1121 16.02 26.10 -7.42
C SER A 1121 16.82 24.91 -7.92
N VAL A 1122 16.42 24.38 -9.08
CA VAL A 1122 17.25 23.43 -9.82
C VAL A 1122 18.55 24.10 -10.17
N ASN A 1123 19.62 23.32 -10.26
CA ASN A 1123 20.90 23.80 -10.73
C ASN A 1123 20.82 24.12 -12.25
N SER A 1124 20.22 25.27 -12.60
CA SER A 1124 19.98 25.76 -13.96
C SER A 1124 20.94 26.91 -14.31
N GLY A 1125 21.20 27.09 -15.61
CA GLY A 1125 21.95 28.25 -16.11
C GLY A 1125 21.06 29.48 -16.15
N LEU A 1126 21.65 30.66 -15.91
CA LEU A 1126 20.96 31.93 -16.12
C LEU A 1126 20.88 32.25 -17.62
N VAL A 1127 19.79 32.90 -18.04
CA VAL A 1127 19.62 33.35 -19.42
C VAL A 1127 19.41 34.86 -19.43
N TYR A 1128 20.16 35.58 -20.25
CA TYR A 1128 19.90 37.00 -20.52
C TYR A 1128 19.37 37.15 -21.94
N ALA A 1129 18.18 37.72 -22.09
CA ALA A 1129 17.57 37.98 -23.39
C ALA A 1129 16.67 39.22 -23.31
N ASP A 1130 16.71 40.07 -24.35
CA ASP A 1130 15.86 41.25 -24.51
C ASP A 1130 15.80 42.18 -23.28
N GLY A 1131 16.92 42.36 -22.59
CA GLY A 1131 17.01 43.21 -21.41
C GLY A 1131 16.44 42.61 -20.13
N ILE A 1132 16.13 41.31 -20.11
CA ILE A 1132 15.61 40.58 -18.96
C ILE A 1132 16.59 39.45 -18.59
N LEU A 1133 16.89 39.35 -17.30
CA LEU A 1133 17.62 38.22 -16.72
C LEU A 1133 16.61 37.17 -16.23
N PHE A 1134 16.66 35.98 -16.81
CA PHE A 1134 15.80 34.86 -16.48
C PHE A 1134 16.52 33.87 -15.56
N GLN A 1135 15.81 33.42 -14.54
CA GLN A 1135 16.19 32.31 -13.68
C GLN A 1135 15.06 31.29 -13.66
N VAL A 1136 15.43 30.00 -13.70
CA VAL A 1136 14.48 28.88 -13.66
C VAL A 1136 14.69 28.09 -12.38
N ALA A 1137 13.61 27.88 -11.63
CA ALA A 1137 13.60 27.08 -10.41
C ALA A 1137 12.77 25.79 -10.61
N GLU A 1138 12.68 24.94 -9.59
CA GLU A 1138 11.84 23.75 -9.66
C GLU A 1138 10.39 24.11 -10.00
N ARG A 1139 9.63 23.11 -10.48
CA ARG A 1139 8.23 23.26 -10.92
C ARG A 1139 8.06 24.10 -12.20
N GLY A 1140 9.14 24.28 -12.97
CA GLY A 1140 9.09 25.12 -14.18
C GLY A 1140 8.79 26.58 -13.86
N ARG A 1141 9.17 27.05 -12.66
CA ARG A 1141 9.07 28.45 -12.27
C ARG A 1141 10.07 29.27 -13.05
N VAL A 1142 9.59 30.33 -13.70
CA VAL A 1142 10.39 31.30 -14.44
C VAL A 1142 10.32 32.64 -13.71
N ILE A 1143 11.49 33.18 -13.34
CA ILE A 1143 11.64 34.49 -12.72
C ILE A 1143 12.35 35.41 -13.70
N GLY A 1144 11.68 36.50 -14.09
CA GLY A 1144 12.27 37.56 -14.89
C GLY A 1144 12.73 38.71 -13.99
N MET A 1145 13.96 39.18 -14.17
CA MET A 1145 14.59 40.23 -13.38
C MET A 1145 15.17 41.34 -14.25
N ASP A 1146 15.18 42.55 -13.71
CA ASP A 1146 15.92 43.68 -14.26
C ASP A 1146 17.43 43.45 -14.02
N PRO A 1147 18.24 43.30 -15.09
CA PRO A 1147 19.67 43.03 -14.97
C PRO A 1147 20.44 44.17 -14.26
N ALA A 1148 19.93 45.40 -14.28
CA ALA A 1148 20.63 46.55 -13.72
C ALA A 1148 20.59 46.60 -12.19
N ASN A 1149 19.59 45.97 -11.55
CA ASN A 1149 19.37 46.10 -10.11
C ASN A 1149 18.83 44.83 -9.41
N GLY A 1150 18.54 43.76 -10.15
CA GLY A 1150 18.02 42.50 -9.60
C GLY A 1150 16.57 42.58 -9.12
N ASN A 1151 15.82 43.62 -9.49
CA ASN A 1151 14.40 43.71 -9.20
C ASN A 1151 13.64 42.65 -9.99
N ILE A 1152 12.72 41.96 -9.32
CA ILE A 1152 11.87 40.96 -9.96
C ILE A 1152 10.80 41.71 -10.75
N LEU A 1153 10.77 41.46 -12.06
CA LEU A 1153 9.78 42.00 -12.98
C LEU A 1153 8.51 41.14 -12.98
N PHE A 1154 8.68 39.82 -12.94
CA PHE A 1154 7.59 38.85 -12.83
C PHE A 1154 8.08 37.51 -12.30
N LYS A 1155 7.14 36.70 -11.79
CA LYS A 1155 7.30 35.27 -11.53
C LYS A 1155 6.15 34.53 -12.20
N TYR A 1156 6.42 33.39 -12.82
CA TYR A 1156 5.40 32.57 -13.45
C TYR A 1156 5.69 31.08 -13.31
N ASP A 1157 4.70 30.31 -12.87
CA ASP A 1157 4.80 28.84 -12.80
C ASP A 1157 4.17 28.21 -14.06
N GLY A 1158 5.02 27.71 -14.96
CA GLY A 1158 4.59 27.19 -16.26
C GLY A 1158 4.12 25.73 -16.27
N SER A 1159 4.47 24.96 -15.24
CA SER A 1159 4.15 23.53 -15.12
C SER A 1159 3.66 23.17 -13.72
N PRO A 1160 2.55 22.44 -13.58
CA PRO A 1160 2.18 21.85 -12.30
C PRO A 1160 3.16 20.71 -11.96
N PHE A 1161 3.50 20.55 -10.67
CA PHE A 1161 4.48 19.57 -10.15
C PHE A 1161 4.11 18.10 -10.40
N CYS A 1162 2.84 17.81 -10.70
CA CYS A 1162 2.29 16.46 -10.76
C CYS A 1162 2.31 15.80 -12.15
N ARG A 1163 2.95 16.39 -13.18
CA ARG A 1163 2.95 15.87 -14.57
C ARG A 1163 4.22 16.09 -15.39
#